data_AF-A0A6J4L3D9-F1
#
_entry.id   AF-A0A6J4L3D9-F1
#
_cell.length_a   1.000
_cell.length_b   1.000
_cell.length_c   1.000
_cell.angle_alpha   90.00
_cell.angle_beta   90.00
_cell.angle_gamma   90.00
#
_symmetry.space_group_name_H-M   'P 1'
#
loop_
_entity.id
_entity.type
_entity.pdbx_description
1 polymer ?
#
loop_
_entity_poly.entity_id
_entity_poly.type
_entity_poly.pdbx_seq_one_letter_code
_entity_poly.pdbx_strand_id
1 'polypeptide(L)'
;MHPSPSAGPALRRRPLAALCLTVLALVLPPTAAQATETSGAYSDADLVTAAPGPQDPASATTTGTTTGATAGTTTGATAVVPTGRAAGAEPVGTTQYVAPSDARYVAPNGSDSAAGTATAPWRTVAKAVRAARDGATLVLRGGTYSESVTAPSGKRLTIQSAPGEAVWLDGSKVVTGWTADGGDWRLSGWTAEFDHSPTYTAGAPDSTEPGWSFVNARYPMAAHPEQVFVDGVAQQQVRTRDDVEPGTFFADRAGDRIYLGTDPRGKEVRSSTLQTALTMSGEGSVLRGVGVRRYATSVPLMGTVRVLADGAQLENVHVSDNATQGVFVRGRGVQLRNVTSERNGLMGVLANHADDLVADSVRADHNNTEHFNGSPAAGGFKLTRLRGVRVTNSSTSHNEGSGLWFDESVYDTTVVGNDSVGNTRNGISFEISSKAVFADNLLADNGTTGLKINNAQSVSIWNNTITGNEGRPVWLVQDDRVAKDLSTPGHDPRQTLPDPTVTWVLGPITVKNNVITAGGSNCLLCLQDSALLRSAETIGVTANGNAYHRPTASSPTWISTWSDGTSSPDVYTTVRSFRSAERQESTGTEFTGAPVLDSTWAPTEALLTAVPTTAQPLDATIAALTGEQAGERHLGAWMLDRAARDGAAAGPDGGVTGPDGEGTSPDGEVSGPDGEVTGPDGEASQPPADGAGTTPSPAPTVVASPRPTARPTSSPSPSPSPTAGSTLETTAPTCKPGGGKQDASGAPPGHRCRVAD
;
A
#
# COMPACT_ATOMS: atom_id res chain seq x y z
N MET A 1 -0.60 77.51 -28.45
CA MET A 1 -0.04 77.53 -29.82
C MET A 1 -0.63 76.37 -30.60
N HIS A 2 -0.82 76.52 -31.91
CA HIS A 2 -1.18 75.46 -32.87
C HIS A 2 0.11 74.82 -33.45
N PRO A 3 0.07 73.76 -34.30
CA PRO A 3 -1.07 73.18 -35.02
C PRO A 3 -1.27 71.64 -34.90
N SER A 4 -2.29 71.16 -35.60
CA SER A 4 -2.61 69.75 -35.94
C SER A 4 -2.52 69.64 -37.49
N PRO A 5 -3.32 68.85 -38.27
CA PRO A 5 -4.13 67.64 -38.03
C PRO A 5 -3.98 66.53 -39.12
N SER A 6 -4.69 65.39 -38.97
CA SER A 6 -5.51 64.66 -39.98
C SER A 6 -5.58 63.15 -39.69
N ALA A 7 -6.62 62.38 -40.04
CA ALA A 7 -8.05 62.65 -40.23
C ALA A 7 -8.86 61.32 -40.03
N GLY A 8 -10.16 61.39 -39.71
CA GLY A 8 -11.04 60.23 -39.48
C GLY A 8 -11.70 59.65 -40.76
N PRO A 9 -12.85 58.91 -40.68
CA PRO A 9 -13.84 58.77 -39.60
C PRO A 9 -13.87 57.31 -39.01
N ALA A 10 -14.91 56.68 -38.43
CA ALA A 10 -16.36 56.95 -38.41
C ALA A 10 -17.21 56.32 -37.26
N LEU A 11 -18.51 56.58 -37.39
CA LEU A 11 -19.73 56.19 -36.65
C LEU A 11 -20.01 54.65 -36.63
N ARG A 12 -20.87 54.04 -35.79
CA ARG A 12 -21.93 54.51 -34.85
C ARG A 12 -22.32 53.39 -33.85
N ARG A 13 -22.74 53.71 -32.61
CA ARG A 13 -23.67 52.87 -31.79
C ARG A 13 -24.64 53.77 -31.00
N ARG A 14 -25.82 53.24 -30.64
CA ARG A 14 -26.80 53.83 -29.71
C ARG A 14 -27.18 52.79 -28.63
N PRO A 15 -27.59 53.20 -27.41
CA PRO A 15 -27.90 52.30 -26.28
C PRO A 15 -29.41 51.99 -26.15
N LEU A 16 -29.79 51.40 -25.00
CA LEU A 16 -31.10 50.91 -24.50
C LEU A 16 -31.21 49.36 -24.54
N ALA A 17 -31.79 48.66 -23.55
CA ALA A 17 -32.16 49.03 -22.18
C ALA A 17 -32.26 47.74 -21.32
N ALA A 18 -32.32 47.85 -19.99
CA ALA A 18 -32.45 46.70 -19.09
C ALA A 18 -33.91 46.24 -18.91
N LEU A 19 -34.09 44.97 -18.56
CA LEU A 19 -35.32 44.46 -17.95
C LEU A 19 -34.97 43.35 -16.94
N CYS A 20 -35.51 43.44 -15.72
CA CYS A 20 -35.35 42.40 -14.69
C CYS A 20 -36.44 41.34 -14.83
N LEU A 21 -36.14 40.09 -14.47
CA LEU A 21 -37.17 39.16 -14.00
C LEU A 21 -36.59 38.20 -12.95
N THR A 22 -37.28 38.07 -11.83
CA THR A 22 -36.86 37.24 -10.69
C THR A 22 -37.54 35.88 -10.77
N VAL A 23 -36.79 34.78 -10.79
CA VAL A 23 -37.36 33.42 -10.62
C VAL A 23 -36.52 32.59 -9.65
N LEU A 24 -37.25 31.95 -8.74
CA LEU A 24 -36.85 30.98 -7.74
C LEU A 24 -35.99 29.84 -8.31
N ALA A 25 -34.83 29.57 -7.70
CA ALA A 25 -34.04 28.36 -7.98
C ALA A 25 -34.39 27.26 -6.97
N LEU A 26 -34.94 26.13 -7.43
CA LEU A 26 -35.02 24.91 -6.63
C LEU A 26 -33.67 24.18 -6.62
N VAL A 27 -33.39 23.48 -5.53
CA VAL A 27 -32.17 22.68 -5.36
C VAL A 27 -32.29 21.35 -6.11
N LEU A 28 -31.31 21.06 -6.96
CA LEU A 28 -30.97 19.72 -7.43
C LEU A 28 -29.43 19.55 -7.33
N PRO A 29 -28.92 18.34 -7.05
CA PRO A 29 -27.51 18.13 -6.77
C PRO A 29 -26.63 18.22 -8.03
N PRO A 30 -25.38 18.73 -7.92
CA PRO A 30 -24.45 18.72 -9.04
C PRO A 30 -23.97 17.28 -9.34
N THR A 31 -24.00 16.91 -10.61
CA THR A 31 -23.34 15.70 -11.12
C THR A 31 -21.82 15.83 -10.97
N ALA A 32 -21.14 14.80 -10.48
CA ALA A 32 -19.69 14.75 -10.46
C ALA A 32 -19.14 14.85 -11.90
N ALA A 33 -18.41 15.91 -12.20
CA ALA A 33 -17.72 16.10 -13.47
C ALA A 33 -16.38 15.36 -13.46
N GLN A 34 -16.03 14.73 -14.57
CA GLN A 34 -14.77 13.99 -14.72
C GLN A 34 -13.61 14.97 -14.93
N ALA A 35 -12.47 14.70 -14.30
CA ALA A 35 -11.19 15.21 -14.76
C ALA A 35 -10.63 14.20 -15.78
N THR A 36 -10.42 14.64 -17.02
CA THR A 36 -9.63 13.89 -18.01
C THR A 36 -8.18 14.33 -17.88
N GLU A 37 -7.31 13.41 -17.48
CA GLU A 37 -5.89 13.68 -17.24
C GLU A 37 -5.14 13.84 -18.58
N THR A 38 -4.43 14.96 -18.72
CA THR A 38 -3.40 15.20 -19.73
C THR A 38 -2.32 16.07 -19.09
N SER A 39 -1.07 15.63 -19.08
CA SER A 39 0.01 16.33 -18.36
C SER A 39 1.33 16.25 -19.11
N GLY A 40 1.46 17.14 -20.09
CA GLY A 40 2.70 17.38 -20.81
C GLY A 40 3.78 17.99 -19.93
N ALA A 41 4.55 17.13 -19.27
CA ALA A 41 5.85 17.41 -18.68
C ALA A 41 6.78 16.21 -18.98
N TYR A 42 8.10 16.42 -18.97
CA TYR A 42 9.10 15.48 -19.50
C TYR A 42 8.93 14.02 -19.01
N SER A 43 8.81 13.10 -19.98
CA SER A 43 8.81 11.66 -19.71
C SER A 43 10.17 11.17 -19.21
N ASP A 44 10.18 10.18 -18.30
CA ASP A 44 11.39 9.50 -17.79
C ASP A 44 12.24 8.78 -18.88
N ALA A 45 11.84 8.83 -20.16
CA ALA A 45 12.47 8.12 -21.27
C ALA A 45 13.78 8.77 -21.79
N ASP A 46 14.00 10.07 -21.59
CA ASP A 46 15.03 10.85 -22.32
C ASP A 46 16.45 10.83 -21.70
N LEU A 47 16.74 9.92 -20.74
CA LEU A 47 18.04 9.88 -20.03
C LEU A 47 18.89 8.62 -20.27
N VAL A 48 18.60 7.80 -21.29
CA VAL A 48 19.42 6.62 -21.64
C VAL A 48 20.17 6.85 -22.98
N THR A 49 21.42 7.32 -22.90
CA THR A 49 22.30 7.49 -24.07
C THR A 49 23.67 6.81 -23.93
N ALA A 50 23.69 5.48 -23.70
CA ALA A 50 24.84 4.61 -24.03
C ALA A 50 24.44 3.13 -23.94
N ALA A 51 24.17 2.48 -25.08
CA ALA A 51 23.87 1.04 -25.12
C ALA A 51 25.11 0.21 -25.55
N PRO A 52 25.51 -0.80 -24.77
CA PRO A 52 26.18 -1.99 -25.29
C PRO A 52 25.19 -2.87 -26.06
N GLY A 53 25.68 -3.66 -27.02
CA GLY A 53 24.84 -4.59 -27.80
C GLY A 53 24.39 -5.84 -27.00
N PRO A 54 23.43 -6.62 -27.53
CA PRO A 54 22.90 -7.80 -26.85
C PRO A 54 23.92 -8.92 -26.67
N GLN A 55 23.79 -9.67 -25.58
CA GLN A 55 24.46 -10.93 -25.31
C GLN A 55 23.42 -11.94 -24.82
N ASP A 56 23.38 -13.13 -25.44
CA ASP A 56 22.41 -14.17 -25.09
C ASP A 56 22.70 -14.81 -23.72
N PRO A 57 21.68 -15.13 -22.91
CA PRO A 57 21.84 -15.87 -21.66
C PRO A 57 22.08 -17.37 -21.94
N ALA A 58 23.32 -17.75 -22.19
CA ALA A 58 23.72 -19.15 -22.32
C ALA A 58 23.54 -19.92 -21.00
N SER A 59 22.88 -21.08 -21.06
CA SER A 59 22.50 -21.87 -19.87
C SER A 59 23.71 -22.46 -19.13
N ALA A 60 23.81 -22.22 -17.81
CA ALA A 60 24.85 -22.78 -16.95
C ALA A 60 24.33 -24.01 -16.18
N THR A 61 24.68 -25.23 -16.63
CA THR A 61 24.32 -26.48 -15.95
C THR A 61 25.22 -26.73 -14.73
N THR A 62 24.63 -26.78 -13.53
CA THR A 62 25.35 -27.05 -12.28
C THR A 62 25.45 -28.55 -11.98
N THR A 63 26.56 -29.19 -12.40
CA THR A 63 26.92 -30.54 -11.93
C THR A 63 27.41 -30.49 -10.48
N GLY A 64 26.64 -31.05 -9.55
CA GLY A 64 27.06 -31.19 -8.15
C GLY A 64 28.20 -32.20 -7.96
N THR A 65 29.07 -31.96 -6.97
CA THR A 65 30.06 -32.93 -6.48
C THR A 65 30.03 -32.93 -4.95
N THR A 66 29.85 -34.09 -4.33
CA THR A 66 29.77 -34.25 -2.87
C THR A 66 31.10 -34.67 -2.26
N THR A 67 31.62 -33.88 -1.32
CA THR A 67 32.65 -34.30 -0.36
C THR A 67 32.33 -33.74 1.02
N GLY A 68 32.08 -34.62 2.00
CA GLY A 68 31.80 -34.22 3.38
C GLY A 68 33.08 -34.08 4.22
N ALA A 69 33.03 -33.22 5.24
CA ALA A 69 34.05 -33.09 6.27
C ALA A 69 33.40 -32.97 7.66
N THR A 70 34.10 -33.47 8.68
CA THR A 70 33.59 -33.72 10.03
C THR A 70 33.25 -32.45 10.82
N ALA A 71 32.25 -32.53 11.69
CA ALA A 71 31.92 -31.46 12.63
C ALA A 71 33.04 -31.19 13.66
N GLY A 72 33.23 -29.92 14.00
CA GLY A 72 34.07 -29.47 15.12
C GLY A 72 33.35 -28.36 15.88
N THR A 73 33.07 -28.58 17.16
CA THR A 73 32.23 -27.67 17.96
C THR A 73 33.02 -26.49 18.50
N THR A 74 32.72 -25.28 18.03
CA THR A 74 33.17 -24.02 18.66
C THR A 74 31.96 -23.14 18.95
N THR A 75 31.79 -22.78 20.23
CA THR A 75 30.68 -21.96 20.71
C THR A 75 30.94 -20.47 20.43
N GLY A 76 31.00 -20.10 19.14
CA GLY A 76 30.97 -18.70 18.73
C GLY A 76 29.58 -18.12 18.91
N ALA A 77 29.47 -16.91 19.46
CA ALA A 77 28.21 -16.19 19.48
C ALA A 77 27.82 -15.85 18.04
N THR A 78 26.67 -16.35 17.57
CA THR A 78 26.08 -15.95 16.30
C THR A 78 25.59 -14.52 16.43
N ALA A 79 26.39 -13.55 15.97
CA ALA A 79 25.89 -12.23 15.64
C ALA A 79 24.79 -12.42 14.59
N VAL A 80 23.55 -12.08 14.96
CA VAL A 80 22.42 -12.13 14.02
C VAL A 80 22.63 -11.03 12.99
N VAL A 81 22.75 -11.44 11.74
CA VAL A 81 22.94 -10.54 10.60
C VAL A 81 21.63 -9.82 10.31
N PRO A 82 21.60 -8.47 10.30
CA PRO A 82 20.41 -7.72 9.87
C PRO A 82 20.18 -7.90 8.37
N THR A 83 19.31 -8.83 8.00
CA THR A 83 18.50 -8.68 6.78
C THR A 83 17.55 -7.48 6.94
N GLY A 84 16.88 -7.07 5.86
CA GLY A 84 15.89 -5.98 5.90
C GLY A 84 14.82 -6.17 6.99
N ARG A 85 14.24 -5.04 7.44
CA ARG A 85 13.37 -4.92 8.63
C ARG A 85 12.21 -5.92 8.62
N ALA A 86 11.87 -6.43 9.81
CA ALA A 86 10.76 -7.37 9.97
C ALA A 86 9.40 -6.65 9.90
N ALA A 87 8.89 -6.47 8.68
CA ALA A 87 7.60 -5.83 8.42
C ALA A 87 6.57 -6.80 7.81
N GLY A 88 5.29 -6.53 8.05
CA GLY A 88 4.16 -7.24 7.47
C GLY A 88 3.33 -8.04 8.47
N ALA A 89 2.40 -8.83 7.95
CA ALA A 89 1.51 -9.67 8.74
C ALA A 89 2.19 -10.95 9.25
N GLU A 90 1.86 -11.31 10.49
CA GLU A 90 2.06 -12.64 11.04
C GLU A 90 1.56 -13.76 10.08
N PRO A 91 2.22 -14.94 10.01
CA PRO A 91 1.80 -16.02 9.13
C PRO A 91 0.36 -16.47 9.41
N VAL A 92 -0.47 -16.52 8.36
CA VAL A 92 -1.93 -16.73 8.48
C VAL A 92 -2.25 -17.99 9.28
N GLY A 93 -2.71 -17.80 10.52
CA GLY A 93 -3.03 -18.86 11.49
C GLY A 93 -2.13 -18.91 12.74
N THR A 94 -1.11 -18.07 12.90
CA THR A 94 -0.34 -17.97 14.16
C THR A 94 -1.04 -17.11 15.22
N THR A 95 -1.80 -16.10 14.78
CA THR A 95 -2.43 -15.08 15.63
C THR A 95 -3.41 -15.65 16.67
N GLN A 96 -3.32 -15.17 17.91
CA GLN A 96 -4.08 -15.69 19.06
C GLN A 96 -5.25 -14.79 19.49
N TYR A 97 -6.03 -14.28 18.53
CA TYR A 97 -7.13 -13.35 18.81
C TYR A 97 -8.25 -13.97 19.63
N VAL A 98 -8.25 -13.68 20.95
CA VAL A 98 -9.28 -14.11 21.89
C VAL A 98 -10.67 -13.78 21.35
N ALA A 99 -11.56 -14.76 21.41
CA ALA A 99 -12.96 -14.60 20.99
C ALA A 99 -13.81 -14.09 22.15
N PRO A 100 -14.47 -12.92 22.04
CA PRO A 100 -15.40 -12.43 23.06
C PRO A 100 -16.55 -13.42 23.35
N SER A 101 -17.04 -13.42 24.59
CA SER A 101 -18.11 -14.32 25.05
C SER A 101 -19.45 -14.10 24.31
N ASP A 102 -19.65 -12.91 23.76
CA ASP A 102 -20.84 -12.53 22.99
C ASP A 102 -20.69 -12.69 21.47
N ALA A 103 -19.52 -13.14 20.98
CA ALA A 103 -19.17 -13.18 19.56
C ALA A 103 -20.06 -14.12 18.72
N ARG A 104 -20.05 -13.93 17.40
CA ARG A 104 -20.70 -14.84 16.45
C ARG A 104 -19.67 -15.56 15.58
N TYR A 105 -19.95 -16.81 15.29
CA TYR A 105 -19.01 -17.73 14.66
C TYR A 105 -19.44 -18.10 13.26
N VAL A 106 -18.47 -18.17 12.36
CA VAL A 106 -18.62 -18.63 10.97
C VAL A 106 -17.63 -19.77 10.75
N ALA A 107 -18.00 -20.79 9.98
CA ALA A 107 -17.11 -21.90 9.61
C ALA A 107 -17.51 -22.45 8.23
N PRO A 108 -16.58 -22.89 7.36
CA PRO A 108 -16.94 -23.37 6.02
C PRO A 108 -17.85 -24.62 6.04
N ASN A 109 -17.85 -25.36 7.15
CA ASN A 109 -18.72 -26.52 7.42
C ASN A 109 -19.98 -26.19 8.25
N GLY A 110 -20.25 -24.90 8.54
CA GLY A 110 -21.43 -24.42 9.26
C GLY A 110 -22.70 -24.40 8.41
N SER A 111 -23.75 -23.72 8.91
CA SER A 111 -24.99 -23.49 8.14
C SER A 111 -25.52 -22.07 8.33
N ASP A 112 -25.92 -21.42 7.24
CA ASP A 112 -26.56 -20.09 7.29
C ASP A 112 -27.97 -20.11 7.92
N SER A 113 -28.53 -21.29 8.21
CA SER A 113 -29.73 -21.50 9.02
C SER A 113 -29.45 -21.68 10.53
N ALA A 114 -28.18 -21.75 10.94
CA ALA A 114 -27.79 -21.96 12.33
C ALA A 114 -27.84 -20.67 13.17
N ALA A 115 -27.55 -20.80 14.47
CA ALA A 115 -27.61 -19.71 15.44
C ALA A 115 -26.41 -18.73 15.38
N GLY A 116 -25.31 -19.12 14.73
CA GLY A 116 -24.06 -18.35 14.72
C GLY A 116 -23.26 -18.47 16.01
N THR A 117 -23.47 -19.53 16.80
CA THR A 117 -22.70 -19.82 18.02
C THR A 117 -21.49 -20.71 17.70
N ALA A 118 -20.51 -20.80 18.61
CA ALA A 118 -19.33 -21.65 18.41
C ALA A 118 -19.65 -23.13 18.08
N THR A 119 -20.78 -23.64 18.61
CA THR A 119 -21.27 -25.02 18.39
C THR A 119 -22.29 -25.14 17.25
N ALA A 120 -22.79 -24.03 16.72
CA ALA A 120 -23.72 -23.98 15.59
C ALA A 120 -23.42 -22.74 14.71
N PRO A 121 -22.23 -22.69 14.08
CA PRO A 121 -21.75 -21.52 13.35
C PRO A 121 -22.53 -21.30 12.06
N TRP A 122 -22.54 -20.05 11.60
CA TRP A 122 -22.95 -19.73 10.23
C TRP A 122 -21.95 -20.28 9.22
N ARG A 123 -22.36 -20.43 7.96
CA ARG A 123 -21.46 -20.93 6.90
C ARG A 123 -20.71 -19.80 6.22
N THR A 124 -21.40 -18.69 5.98
CA THR A 124 -20.92 -17.59 5.14
C THR A 124 -20.65 -16.32 5.94
N VAL A 125 -19.57 -15.62 5.60
CA VAL A 125 -19.20 -14.31 6.14
C VAL A 125 -20.29 -13.29 5.78
N ALA A 126 -20.86 -13.37 4.58
CA ALA A 126 -21.96 -12.51 4.15
C ALA A 126 -23.25 -12.73 4.97
N LYS A 127 -23.55 -13.96 5.42
CA LYS A 127 -24.64 -14.20 6.40
C LYS A 127 -24.33 -13.52 7.72
N ALA A 128 -23.09 -13.65 8.21
CA ALA A 128 -22.67 -13.11 9.49
C ALA A 128 -22.73 -11.58 9.52
N VAL A 129 -22.17 -10.90 8.52
CA VAL A 129 -22.20 -9.43 8.37
C VAL A 129 -23.63 -8.90 8.29
N ARG A 130 -24.55 -9.59 7.60
CA ARG A 130 -25.98 -9.23 7.58
C ARG A 130 -26.63 -9.38 8.96
N ALA A 131 -26.43 -10.52 9.62
CA ALA A 131 -27.09 -10.88 10.89
C ALA A 131 -26.48 -10.23 12.14
N ALA A 132 -25.27 -9.68 12.05
CA ALA A 132 -24.58 -8.98 13.13
C ALA A 132 -25.29 -7.68 13.55
N ARG A 133 -25.23 -7.36 14.85
CA ARG A 133 -25.50 -6.01 15.38
C ARG A 133 -24.29 -5.08 15.12
N ASP A 134 -24.47 -3.79 15.37
CA ASP A 134 -23.33 -2.87 15.53
C ASP A 134 -22.42 -3.32 16.69
N GLY A 135 -21.11 -3.12 16.55
CA GLY A 135 -20.10 -3.48 17.54
C GLY A 135 -19.88 -4.99 17.71
N ALA A 136 -20.44 -5.83 16.84
CA ALA A 136 -20.29 -7.29 16.97
C ALA A 136 -18.91 -7.79 16.50
N THR A 137 -18.37 -8.76 17.25
CA THR A 137 -17.21 -9.55 16.79
C THR A 137 -17.69 -10.80 16.03
N LEU A 138 -17.15 -10.98 14.83
CA LEU A 138 -17.32 -12.13 13.95
C LEU A 138 -16.02 -12.94 13.93
N VAL A 139 -16.08 -14.16 14.47
CA VAL A 139 -14.96 -15.09 14.57
C VAL A 139 -15.08 -16.13 13.46
N LEU A 140 -14.12 -16.09 12.53
CA LEU A 140 -14.02 -17.00 11.41
C LEU A 140 -13.19 -18.22 11.83
N ARG A 141 -13.79 -19.41 11.76
CA ARG A 141 -13.07 -20.68 11.94
C ARG A 141 -12.21 -20.98 10.71
N GLY A 142 -11.14 -21.74 10.91
CA GLY A 142 -10.14 -22.04 9.91
C GLY A 142 -10.69 -22.69 8.64
N GLY A 143 -10.03 -22.42 7.52
CA GLY A 143 -10.42 -22.89 6.19
C GLY A 143 -10.58 -21.74 5.19
N THR A 144 -11.26 -22.04 4.08
CA THR A 144 -11.38 -21.15 2.92
C THR A 144 -12.82 -20.70 2.68
N TYR A 145 -12.99 -19.40 2.43
CA TYR A 145 -14.26 -18.75 2.15
C TYR A 145 -14.19 -18.06 0.78
N SER A 146 -14.91 -18.59 -0.21
CA SER A 146 -15.01 -17.97 -1.55
C SER A 146 -16.23 -17.07 -1.62
N GLU A 147 -16.08 -15.85 -1.09
CA GLU A 147 -17.12 -14.83 -0.99
C GLU A 147 -16.61 -13.44 -1.43
N SER A 148 -17.56 -12.58 -1.80
CA SER A 148 -17.36 -11.13 -1.93
C SER A 148 -18.29 -10.45 -0.93
N VAL A 149 -17.73 -9.70 0.01
CA VAL A 149 -18.45 -9.21 1.20
C VAL A 149 -18.43 -7.67 1.25
N THR A 150 -19.52 -7.07 1.72
CA THR A 150 -19.57 -5.65 2.06
C THR A 150 -20.04 -5.49 3.50
N ALA A 151 -19.19 -4.95 4.37
CA ALA A 151 -19.57 -4.49 5.71
C ALA A 151 -20.18 -3.08 5.59
N PRO A 152 -21.51 -2.92 5.81
CA PRO A 152 -22.21 -1.70 5.44
C PRO A 152 -21.90 -0.51 6.39
N SER A 153 -22.13 0.70 5.89
CA SER A 153 -22.11 1.92 6.70
C SER A 153 -23.13 1.88 7.84
N GLY A 154 -22.79 2.50 8.97
CA GLY A 154 -23.59 2.45 10.20
C GLY A 154 -23.55 1.10 10.93
N LYS A 155 -22.62 0.20 10.59
CA LYS A 155 -22.35 -1.03 11.34
C LYS A 155 -20.85 -1.28 11.48
N ARG A 156 -20.29 -0.87 12.63
CA ARG A 156 -18.93 -1.22 13.08
C ARG A 156 -18.87 -2.72 13.34
N LEU A 157 -17.89 -3.41 12.79
CA LEU A 157 -17.66 -4.84 12.99
C LEU A 157 -16.19 -5.14 13.24
N THR A 158 -15.91 -6.09 14.13
CA THR A 158 -14.62 -6.77 14.21
C THR A 158 -14.74 -8.10 13.49
N ILE A 159 -13.98 -8.32 12.43
CA ILE A 159 -13.90 -9.59 11.71
C ILE A 159 -12.50 -10.17 11.96
N GLN A 160 -12.44 -11.29 12.68
CA GLN A 160 -11.18 -11.91 13.09
C GLN A 160 -11.15 -13.41 12.82
N SER A 161 -9.95 -13.99 12.68
CA SER A 161 -9.75 -15.43 12.82
C SER A 161 -10.04 -15.92 14.25
N ALA A 162 -10.31 -17.21 14.39
CA ALA A 162 -10.24 -17.90 15.68
C ALA A 162 -8.77 -18.09 16.11
N PRO A 163 -8.46 -18.15 17.43
CA PRO A 163 -7.10 -18.32 17.91
C PRO A 163 -6.40 -19.52 17.28
N GLY A 164 -5.26 -19.29 16.61
CA GLY A 164 -4.48 -20.37 16.00
C GLY A 164 -5.10 -21.02 14.74
N GLU A 165 -6.13 -20.43 14.12
CA GLU A 165 -6.82 -21.02 12.97
C GLU A 165 -6.59 -20.21 11.68
N ALA A 166 -5.97 -20.84 10.67
CA ALA A 166 -5.70 -20.23 9.38
C ALA A 166 -6.98 -19.97 8.57
N VAL A 167 -7.31 -18.70 8.34
CA VAL A 167 -8.51 -18.25 7.61
C VAL A 167 -8.12 -17.57 6.30
N TRP A 168 -8.70 -18.02 5.19
CA TRP A 168 -8.48 -17.43 3.86
C TRP A 168 -9.79 -17.02 3.18
N LEU A 169 -9.90 -15.75 2.79
CA LEU A 169 -10.81 -15.33 1.73
C LEU A 169 -10.14 -15.63 0.38
N ASP A 170 -10.80 -16.37 -0.50
CA ASP A 170 -10.17 -16.88 -1.73
C ASP A 170 -11.10 -16.71 -2.94
N GLY A 171 -10.74 -15.81 -3.84
CA GLY A 171 -11.56 -15.46 -5.01
C GLY A 171 -11.63 -16.56 -6.07
N SER A 172 -10.80 -17.60 -5.95
CA SER A 172 -10.67 -18.70 -6.89
C SER A 172 -11.41 -19.96 -6.44
N LYS A 173 -11.89 -20.75 -7.41
CA LYS A 173 -12.44 -22.10 -7.19
C LYS A 173 -11.57 -23.15 -7.88
N VAL A 174 -11.60 -24.39 -7.38
CA VAL A 174 -11.03 -25.55 -8.08
C VAL A 174 -11.80 -25.78 -9.39
N VAL A 175 -11.09 -26.03 -10.48
CA VAL A 175 -11.65 -26.26 -11.81
C VAL A 175 -11.23 -27.62 -12.35
N THR A 176 -12.23 -28.41 -12.77
CA THR A 176 -12.09 -29.79 -13.24
C THR A 176 -12.84 -29.98 -14.57
N GLY A 177 -12.63 -31.12 -15.23
CA GLY A 177 -13.21 -31.37 -16.56
C GLY A 177 -12.31 -30.96 -17.74
N TRP A 178 -11.02 -30.71 -17.50
CA TRP A 178 -10.01 -30.48 -18.53
C TRP A 178 -9.95 -31.62 -19.54
N THR A 179 -9.90 -31.27 -20.82
CA THR A 179 -9.81 -32.20 -21.95
C THR A 179 -8.62 -31.83 -22.83
N ALA A 180 -7.78 -32.79 -23.21
CA ALA A 180 -6.66 -32.55 -24.13
C ALA A 180 -7.20 -32.16 -25.52
N ASP A 181 -6.70 -31.05 -26.08
CA ASP A 181 -7.15 -30.47 -27.34
C ASP A 181 -5.91 -29.89 -28.06
N GLY A 182 -5.59 -30.36 -29.27
CA GLY A 182 -4.52 -29.80 -30.12
C GLY A 182 -3.06 -29.91 -29.62
N GLY A 183 -2.83 -30.12 -28.33
CA GLY A 183 -1.53 -30.03 -27.65
C GLY A 183 -1.64 -29.37 -26.27
N ASP A 184 -2.70 -28.58 -26.05
CA ASP A 184 -3.07 -27.93 -24.80
C ASP A 184 -4.20 -28.69 -24.05
N TRP A 185 -4.69 -28.08 -22.96
CA TRP A 185 -5.83 -28.54 -22.18
C TRP A 185 -6.97 -27.52 -22.21
N ARG A 186 -8.11 -27.93 -22.75
CA ARG A 186 -9.34 -27.13 -22.82
C ARG A 186 -10.30 -27.45 -21.67
N LEU A 187 -10.69 -26.43 -20.93
CA LEU A 187 -11.91 -26.37 -20.11
C LEU A 187 -13.02 -25.69 -20.92
N SER A 188 -14.28 -26.11 -20.76
CA SER A 188 -15.42 -25.59 -21.54
C SER A 188 -16.64 -25.32 -20.67
N GLY A 189 -17.44 -24.31 -21.03
CA GLY A 189 -18.46 -23.74 -20.15
C GLY A 189 -17.88 -22.79 -19.09
N TRP A 190 -16.74 -22.16 -19.39
CA TRP A 190 -16.15 -21.13 -18.53
C TRP A 190 -16.67 -19.75 -18.92
N THR A 191 -17.56 -19.21 -18.09
CA THR A 191 -18.30 -17.95 -18.33
C THR A 191 -17.92 -16.82 -17.35
N ALA A 192 -16.79 -16.94 -16.64
CA ALA A 192 -16.34 -15.88 -15.75
C ALA A 192 -15.51 -14.87 -16.55
N GLU A 193 -16.12 -13.73 -16.84
CA GLU A 193 -15.52 -12.59 -17.51
C GLU A 193 -15.49 -11.37 -16.59
N PHE A 194 -14.52 -10.49 -16.83
CA PHE A 194 -14.28 -9.33 -15.99
C PHE A 194 -14.00 -8.06 -16.80
N ASP A 195 -14.24 -6.90 -16.18
CA ASP A 195 -13.78 -5.63 -16.71
C ASP A 195 -12.24 -5.64 -16.83
N HIS A 196 -11.72 -5.17 -17.95
CA HIS A 196 -10.29 -5.14 -18.27
C HIS A 196 -9.87 -3.73 -18.72
N SER A 197 -10.57 -2.72 -18.20
CA SER A 197 -10.21 -1.32 -18.39
C SER A 197 -8.86 -1.09 -17.70
N PRO A 198 -7.87 -0.50 -18.39
CA PRO A 198 -6.52 -0.37 -17.85
C PRO A 198 -6.39 0.78 -16.83
N THR A 199 -7.39 1.64 -16.72
CA THR A 199 -7.40 2.83 -15.84
C THR A 199 -8.34 2.64 -14.64
N TYR A 200 -8.38 3.61 -13.73
CA TYR A 200 -9.34 3.64 -12.62
C TYR A 200 -10.80 3.93 -13.03
N THR A 201 -11.09 4.11 -14.33
CA THR A 201 -12.46 4.31 -14.84
C THR A 201 -12.91 3.10 -15.68
N ALA A 202 -13.97 2.42 -15.24
CA ALA A 202 -14.55 1.30 -15.98
C ALA A 202 -15.10 1.74 -17.35
N GLY A 203 -14.78 0.98 -18.40
CA GLY A 203 -15.08 1.28 -19.78
C GLY A 203 -14.21 2.35 -20.45
N ALA A 204 -13.24 2.95 -19.75
CA ALA A 204 -12.31 3.91 -20.33
C ALA A 204 -11.13 3.20 -21.03
N PRO A 205 -10.66 3.71 -22.19
CA PRO A 205 -9.43 3.21 -22.82
C PRO A 205 -8.19 3.59 -22.01
N ASP A 206 -7.04 3.03 -22.38
CA ASP A 206 -5.75 3.52 -21.89
C ASP A 206 -5.42 4.91 -22.42
N SER A 207 -4.47 5.59 -21.77
CA SER A 207 -3.87 6.81 -22.33
C SER A 207 -3.07 6.48 -23.59
N THR A 208 -3.10 7.39 -24.56
CA THR A 208 -2.21 7.39 -25.73
C THR A 208 -1.06 8.40 -25.59
N GLU A 209 -0.94 9.07 -24.44
CA GLU A 209 0.15 10.02 -24.16
C GLU A 209 1.43 9.24 -23.77
N PRO A 210 2.60 9.52 -24.38
CA PRO A 210 3.84 8.78 -24.10
C PRO A 210 4.23 8.81 -22.61
N GLY A 211 4.45 7.63 -22.03
CA GLY A 211 4.80 7.47 -20.60
C GLY A 211 3.62 7.47 -19.64
N TRP A 212 2.38 7.66 -20.13
CA TRP A 212 1.16 7.74 -19.32
C TRP A 212 0.15 6.62 -19.56
N SER A 213 0.42 5.66 -20.45
CA SER A 213 -0.39 4.45 -20.57
C SER A 213 -0.12 3.51 -19.38
N PHE A 214 -1.17 2.94 -18.79
CA PHE A 214 -1.03 1.93 -17.72
C PHE A 214 -0.45 0.63 -18.27
N VAL A 215 -0.89 0.17 -19.44
CA VAL A 215 -0.44 -1.11 -20.03
C VAL A 215 0.91 -0.94 -20.70
N ASN A 216 1.83 -1.81 -20.33
CA ASN A 216 3.10 -2.00 -21.02
C ASN A 216 2.86 -2.73 -22.33
N ALA A 217 3.32 -2.17 -23.46
CA ALA A 217 3.09 -2.76 -24.78
C ALA A 217 3.73 -4.16 -24.96
N ARG A 218 4.67 -4.56 -24.09
CA ARG A 218 5.24 -5.92 -24.04
C ARG A 218 4.34 -6.93 -23.33
N TYR A 219 3.46 -6.47 -22.45
CA TYR A 219 2.55 -7.28 -21.62
C TYR A 219 1.09 -6.85 -21.89
N PRO A 220 0.58 -7.03 -23.11
CA PRO A 220 -0.72 -6.50 -23.53
C PRO A 220 -1.92 -7.13 -22.80
N MET A 221 -1.70 -8.15 -21.98
CA MET A 221 -2.72 -8.79 -21.15
C MET A 221 -2.79 -8.21 -19.73
N ALA A 222 -1.91 -7.28 -19.32
CA ALA A 222 -1.79 -6.84 -17.92
C ALA A 222 -3.11 -6.38 -17.27
N ALA A 223 -3.97 -5.68 -18.04
CA ALA A 223 -5.26 -5.21 -17.56
C ALA A 223 -6.37 -6.29 -17.54
N HIS A 224 -6.13 -7.49 -18.07
CA HIS A 224 -7.08 -8.60 -18.03
C HIS A 224 -6.93 -9.36 -16.70
N PRO A 225 -7.96 -9.40 -15.84
CA PRO A 225 -7.79 -9.93 -14.49
C PRO A 225 -8.23 -11.40 -14.37
N GLU A 226 -8.34 -12.14 -15.49
CA GLU A 226 -8.49 -13.59 -15.38
C GLU A 226 -7.20 -14.20 -14.80
N GLN A 227 -7.32 -15.23 -13.98
CA GLN A 227 -6.15 -15.93 -13.44
C GLN A 227 -6.39 -17.43 -13.46
N VAL A 228 -5.32 -18.20 -13.70
CA VAL A 228 -5.28 -19.66 -13.51
C VAL A 228 -4.08 -20.00 -12.63
N PHE A 229 -4.26 -20.94 -11.72
CA PHE A 229 -3.22 -21.45 -10.83
C PHE A 229 -3.14 -22.97 -10.94
N VAL A 230 -1.94 -23.53 -10.98
CA VAL A 230 -1.68 -24.98 -11.02
C VAL A 230 -0.76 -25.34 -9.84
N ASP A 231 -1.25 -26.18 -8.93
CA ASP A 231 -0.63 -26.49 -7.63
C ASP A 231 -0.18 -25.24 -6.84
N GLY A 232 -0.95 -24.14 -7.00
CA GLY A 232 -0.68 -22.84 -6.40
C GLY A 232 0.17 -21.89 -7.26
N VAL A 233 0.88 -22.37 -8.27
CA VAL A 233 1.70 -21.55 -9.18
C VAL A 233 0.79 -20.82 -10.18
N ALA A 234 0.86 -19.49 -10.22
CA ALA A 234 0.14 -18.68 -11.20
C ALA A 234 0.58 -19.03 -12.63
N GLN A 235 -0.31 -18.87 -13.61
CA GLN A 235 -0.06 -19.10 -15.03
C GLN A 235 -0.26 -17.78 -15.78
N GLN A 236 0.62 -17.44 -16.72
CA GLN A 236 0.52 -16.16 -17.44
C GLN A 236 -0.68 -16.16 -18.40
N GLN A 237 -1.48 -15.11 -18.40
CA GLN A 237 -2.52 -14.92 -19.41
C GLN A 237 -1.89 -14.51 -20.75
N VAL A 238 -2.18 -15.25 -21.82
CA VAL A 238 -1.75 -14.94 -23.20
C VAL A 238 -2.94 -14.52 -24.08
N ARG A 239 -2.62 -13.89 -25.22
CA ARG A 239 -3.59 -13.18 -26.07
C ARG A 239 -4.44 -14.11 -26.95
N THR A 240 -3.86 -15.20 -27.43
CA THR A 240 -4.52 -16.15 -28.34
C THR A 240 -4.23 -17.60 -27.92
N ARG A 241 -4.93 -18.56 -28.53
CA ARG A 241 -4.67 -19.98 -28.33
C ARG A 241 -3.30 -20.41 -28.88
N ASP A 242 -2.84 -19.78 -29.95
CA ASP A 242 -1.58 -20.15 -30.61
C ASP A 242 -0.35 -19.78 -29.75
N ASP A 243 -0.54 -18.90 -28.76
CA ASP A 243 0.46 -18.50 -27.76
C ASP A 243 0.51 -19.45 -26.53
N VAL A 244 -0.32 -20.50 -26.47
CA VAL A 244 -0.49 -21.33 -25.26
C VAL A 244 0.60 -22.41 -25.14
N GLU A 245 1.61 -22.12 -24.32
CA GLU A 245 2.68 -23.03 -23.92
C GLU A 245 2.66 -23.36 -22.40
N PRO A 246 3.42 -24.36 -21.92
CA PRO A 246 3.49 -24.69 -20.49
C PRO A 246 3.89 -23.49 -19.62
N GLY A 247 3.08 -23.21 -18.59
CA GLY A 247 3.16 -21.99 -17.77
C GLY A 247 2.13 -20.91 -18.14
N THR A 248 1.40 -21.05 -19.26
CA THR A 248 0.46 -20.04 -19.77
C THR A 248 -0.98 -20.56 -19.90
N PHE A 249 -1.94 -19.63 -19.99
CA PHE A 249 -3.33 -19.92 -20.34
C PHE A 249 -3.96 -18.83 -21.23
N PHE A 250 -4.94 -19.20 -22.04
CA PHE A 250 -5.77 -18.30 -22.84
C PHE A 250 -7.23 -18.38 -22.39
N ALA A 251 -7.83 -17.24 -22.06
CA ALA A 251 -9.26 -17.10 -21.77
C ALA A 251 -10.05 -16.83 -23.07
N ASP A 252 -10.57 -17.88 -23.69
CA ASP A 252 -11.47 -17.80 -24.86
C ASP A 252 -12.88 -17.41 -24.38
N ARG A 253 -13.02 -16.13 -24.03
CA ARG A 253 -14.27 -15.44 -23.68
C ARG A 253 -15.38 -15.70 -24.72
N ALA A 254 -15.05 -15.59 -26.01
CA ALA A 254 -16.00 -15.78 -27.11
C ALA A 254 -16.49 -17.23 -27.29
N GLY A 255 -15.76 -18.21 -26.77
CA GLY A 255 -16.09 -19.64 -26.84
C GLY A 255 -16.54 -20.29 -25.53
N ASP A 256 -16.68 -19.51 -24.44
CA ASP A 256 -16.87 -19.97 -23.05
C ASP A 256 -15.82 -21.00 -22.60
N ARG A 257 -14.51 -20.71 -22.75
CA ARG A 257 -13.42 -21.67 -22.50
C ARG A 257 -12.19 -21.07 -21.83
N ILE A 258 -11.41 -21.94 -21.21
CA ILE A 258 -9.99 -21.70 -20.94
C ILE A 258 -9.17 -22.77 -21.67
N TYR A 259 -8.09 -22.35 -22.32
CA TYR A 259 -7.03 -23.20 -22.84
C TYR A 259 -5.80 -23.05 -21.95
N LEU A 260 -5.17 -24.14 -21.54
CA LEU A 260 -4.07 -24.19 -20.55
C LEU A 260 -2.93 -25.05 -21.09
N GLY A 261 -1.71 -24.50 -21.16
CA GLY A 261 -0.54 -25.24 -21.68
C GLY A 261 0.07 -26.22 -20.67
N THR A 262 -0.10 -25.96 -19.37
CA THR A 262 0.39 -26.85 -18.30
C THR A 262 -0.53 -28.05 -18.11
N ASP A 263 0.04 -29.26 -18.13
CA ASP A 263 -0.70 -30.51 -17.87
C ASP A 263 -1.37 -30.47 -16.48
N PRO A 264 -2.72 -30.54 -16.39
CA PRO A 264 -3.49 -30.46 -15.16
C PRO A 264 -3.69 -31.81 -14.47
N ARG A 265 -3.23 -32.92 -15.06
CA ARG A 265 -3.50 -34.27 -14.55
C ARG A 265 -2.79 -34.52 -13.22
N GLY A 266 -3.59 -34.82 -12.19
CA GLY A 266 -3.09 -35.10 -10.84
C GLY A 266 -2.77 -33.86 -9.99
N LYS A 267 -3.13 -32.66 -10.47
CA LYS A 267 -2.82 -31.37 -9.85
C LYS A 267 -4.08 -30.66 -9.36
N GLU A 268 -3.96 -29.75 -8.40
CA GLU A 268 -5.03 -28.77 -8.15
C GLU A 268 -4.93 -27.66 -9.19
N VAL A 269 -5.92 -27.55 -10.08
CA VAL A 269 -6.08 -26.36 -10.93
C VAL A 269 -7.18 -25.49 -10.35
N ARG A 270 -6.91 -24.19 -10.25
CA ARG A 270 -7.88 -23.18 -9.79
C ARG A 270 -7.96 -22.04 -10.79
N SER A 271 -9.10 -21.35 -10.82
CA SER A 271 -9.24 -20.10 -11.56
C SER A 271 -10.12 -19.11 -10.81
N SER A 272 -9.80 -17.83 -10.96
CA SER A 272 -10.42 -16.72 -10.21
C SER A 272 -11.85 -16.43 -10.70
N THR A 273 -12.75 -16.20 -9.76
CA THR A 273 -14.20 -16.08 -10.01
C THR A 273 -14.88 -14.90 -9.31
N LEU A 274 -14.14 -14.18 -8.47
CA LEU A 274 -14.62 -13.05 -7.68
C LEU A 274 -13.59 -11.92 -7.77
N GLN A 275 -14.04 -10.66 -7.69
CA GLN A 275 -13.18 -9.49 -7.94
C GLN A 275 -12.82 -8.66 -6.71
N THR A 276 -13.52 -8.86 -5.59
CA THR A 276 -13.33 -8.13 -4.33
C THR A 276 -13.58 -9.10 -3.18
N ALA A 277 -12.74 -9.10 -2.16
CA ALA A 277 -12.92 -9.93 -0.97
C ALA A 277 -13.82 -9.25 0.06
N LEU A 278 -13.45 -8.02 0.44
CA LEU A 278 -14.15 -7.22 1.44
C LEU A 278 -14.13 -5.73 1.07
N THR A 279 -15.31 -5.11 1.05
CA THR A 279 -15.45 -3.66 1.18
C THR A 279 -15.88 -3.32 2.60
N MET A 280 -15.11 -2.48 3.29
CA MET A 280 -15.38 -1.99 4.65
C MET A 280 -15.95 -0.57 4.56
N SER A 281 -17.23 -0.40 4.93
CA SER A 281 -17.92 0.90 4.92
C SER A 281 -18.48 1.31 6.29
N GLY A 282 -18.40 0.44 7.31
CA GLY A 282 -18.74 0.76 8.69
C GLY A 282 -17.57 1.41 9.45
N GLU A 283 -17.78 2.61 9.98
CA GLU A 283 -16.79 3.39 10.75
C GLU A 283 -16.22 2.59 11.94
N GLY A 284 -14.90 2.70 12.16
CA GLY A 284 -14.20 2.00 13.24
C GLY A 284 -14.17 0.47 13.12
N SER A 285 -14.47 -0.10 11.95
CA SER A 285 -14.44 -1.57 11.75
C SER A 285 -13.03 -2.11 11.66
N VAL A 286 -12.80 -3.31 12.18
CA VAL A 286 -11.51 -4.00 12.21
C VAL A 286 -11.57 -5.30 11.40
N LEU A 287 -10.58 -5.54 10.54
CA LEU A 287 -10.32 -6.84 9.92
C LEU A 287 -8.96 -7.35 10.42
N ARG A 288 -8.88 -8.57 10.96
CA ARG A 288 -7.61 -9.05 11.54
C ARG A 288 -7.34 -10.54 11.52
N GLY A 289 -6.05 -10.91 11.39
CA GLY A 289 -5.57 -12.30 11.44
C GLY A 289 -6.05 -13.17 10.26
N VAL A 290 -6.32 -12.58 9.10
CA VAL A 290 -6.88 -13.27 7.93
C VAL A 290 -6.01 -13.11 6.69
N GLY A 291 -5.97 -14.16 5.87
CA GLY A 291 -5.45 -14.12 4.50
C GLY A 291 -6.55 -13.78 3.49
N VAL A 292 -6.17 -13.11 2.41
CA VAL A 292 -7.02 -12.74 1.27
C VAL A 292 -6.25 -12.97 -0.02
N ARG A 293 -6.75 -13.76 -0.97
CA ARG A 293 -6.01 -14.05 -2.20
C ARG A 293 -6.82 -14.44 -3.43
N ARG A 294 -6.17 -14.38 -4.59
CA ARG A 294 -6.65 -14.93 -5.87
C ARG A 294 -8.00 -14.36 -6.30
N TYR A 295 -8.13 -13.05 -6.21
CA TYR A 295 -9.27 -12.29 -6.75
C TYR A 295 -8.93 -11.68 -8.12
N ALA A 296 -9.89 -11.80 -9.04
CA ALA A 296 -9.89 -11.23 -10.38
C ALA A 296 -10.22 -9.71 -10.35
N THR A 297 -9.46 -8.96 -9.57
CA THR A 297 -9.69 -7.53 -9.33
C THR A 297 -9.32 -6.69 -10.55
N SER A 298 -10.29 -6.14 -11.26
CA SER A 298 -10.09 -5.16 -12.33
C SER A 298 -9.51 -3.84 -11.81
N VAL A 299 -8.73 -3.11 -12.63
CA VAL A 299 -8.14 -1.82 -12.25
C VAL A 299 -9.15 -0.80 -11.67
N PRO A 300 -10.38 -0.63 -12.23
CA PRO A 300 -11.39 0.30 -11.69
C PRO A 300 -11.92 -0.02 -10.28
N LEU A 301 -11.67 -1.21 -9.74
CA LEU A 301 -12.06 -1.55 -8.37
C LEU A 301 -11.10 -0.97 -7.32
N MET A 302 -9.89 -0.60 -7.74
CA MET A 302 -8.79 -0.02 -6.96
C MET A 302 -8.17 -0.93 -5.88
N GLY A 303 -8.80 -2.05 -5.50
CA GLY A 303 -8.23 -3.00 -4.54
C GLY A 303 -9.13 -4.21 -4.25
N THR A 304 -8.51 -5.31 -3.83
CA THR A 304 -9.16 -6.56 -3.40
C THR A 304 -9.81 -6.41 -2.03
N VAL A 305 -9.12 -5.72 -1.11
CA VAL A 305 -9.62 -5.25 0.18
C VAL A 305 -9.79 -3.74 0.11
N ARG A 306 -10.99 -3.22 0.41
CA ARG A 306 -11.36 -1.82 0.15
C ARG A 306 -11.82 -1.14 1.44
N VAL A 307 -10.91 -0.40 2.07
CA VAL A 307 -11.10 0.30 3.34
C VAL A 307 -11.65 1.71 3.07
N LEU A 308 -12.98 1.80 2.99
CA LEU A 308 -13.72 3.03 2.62
C LEU A 308 -14.29 3.78 3.83
N ALA A 309 -14.12 3.24 5.04
CA ALA A 309 -14.68 3.77 6.28
C ALA A 309 -13.63 4.48 7.12
N ASP A 310 -14.01 5.59 7.74
CA ASP A 310 -13.16 6.33 8.68
C ASP A 310 -12.89 5.49 9.95
N GLY A 311 -11.71 5.67 10.55
CA GLY A 311 -11.25 4.97 11.77
C GLY A 311 -11.07 3.45 11.64
N ALA A 312 -11.24 2.88 10.44
CA ALA A 312 -11.16 1.45 10.21
C ALA A 312 -9.72 0.91 10.27
N GLN A 313 -9.56 -0.37 10.58
CA GLN A 313 -8.25 -0.97 10.85
C GLN A 313 -8.05 -2.30 10.13
N LEU A 314 -6.86 -2.51 9.56
CA LEU A 314 -6.33 -3.80 9.13
C LEU A 314 -5.19 -4.19 10.08
N GLU A 315 -5.25 -5.37 10.71
CA GLU A 315 -4.32 -5.80 11.75
C GLU A 315 -3.88 -7.27 11.51
N ASN A 316 -2.60 -7.55 11.22
CA ASN A 316 -2.15 -8.89 10.81
C ASN A 316 -2.97 -9.47 9.64
N VAL A 317 -3.06 -8.71 8.54
CA VAL A 317 -3.81 -9.08 7.32
C VAL A 317 -2.83 -9.32 6.18
N HIS A 318 -2.96 -10.47 5.50
CA HIS A 318 -2.12 -10.86 4.38
C HIS A 318 -2.94 -10.87 3.08
N VAL A 319 -2.56 -10.06 2.09
CA VAL A 319 -3.30 -9.86 0.83
C VAL A 319 -2.38 -10.19 -0.36
N SER A 320 -2.66 -11.27 -1.09
CA SER A 320 -1.71 -11.77 -2.09
C SER A 320 -2.28 -12.43 -3.33
N ASP A 321 -1.47 -12.48 -4.40
CA ASP A 321 -1.76 -13.24 -5.62
C ASP A 321 -3.07 -12.77 -6.34
N ASN A 322 -3.41 -11.48 -6.23
CA ASN A 322 -4.61 -10.87 -6.83
C ASN A 322 -4.29 -10.13 -8.13
N ALA A 323 -5.23 -10.12 -9.08
CA ALA A 323 -4.94 -9.80 -10.48
C ALA A 323 -4.49 -8.35 -10.76
N THR A 324 -4.78 -7.38 -9.90
CA THR A 324 -4.20 -6.03 -10.02
C THR A 324 -3.80 -5.45 -8.66
N GLN A 325 -4.76 -5.08 -7.80
CA GLN A 325 -4.50 -4.27 -6.62
C GLN A 325 -4.87 -5.01 -5.32
N GLY A 326 -3.95 -5.02 -4.36
CA GLY A 326 -4.15 -5.67 -3.06
C GLY A 326 -5.12 -4.88 -2.16
N VAL A 327 -4.65 -3.78 -1.58
CA VAL A 327 -5.41 -2.97 -0.62
C VAL A 327 -5.69 -1.56 -1.17
N PHE A 328 -6.95 -1.14 -1.10
CA PHE A 328 -7.36 0.25 -1.35
C PHE A 328 -7.81 0.94 -0.06
N VAL A 329 -7.33 2.15 0.19
CA VAL A 329 -7.72 2.98 1.34
C VAL A 329 -8.28 4.33 0.90
N ARG A 330 -9.43 4.71 1.46
CA ARG A 330 -10.07 6.03 1.30
C ARG A 330 -10.60 6.62 2.61
N GLY A 331 -10.87 5.79 3.61
CA GLY A 331 -11.27 6.28 4.94
C GLY A 331 -10.16 7.08 5.62
N ARG A 332 -10.55 8.08 6.42
CA ARG A 332 -9.65 8.92 7.22
C ARG A 332 -9.35 8.26 8.57
N GLY A 333 -8.19 8.54 9.16
CA GLY A 333 -7.77 7.93 10.43
C GLY A 333 -7.67 6.40 10.37
N VAL A 334 -7.49 5.84 9.17
CA VAL A 334 -7.34 4.40 8.96
C VAL A 334 -5.98 3.94 9.50
N GLN A 335 -5.96 2.75 10.08
CA GLN A 335 -4.74 2.13 10.59
C GLN A 335 -4.45 0.83 9.85
N LEU A 336 -3.26 0.74 9.24
CA LEU A 336 -2.69 -0.49 8.74
C LEU A 336 -1.59 -0.89 9.73
N ARG A 337 -1.73 -2.02 10.40
CA ARG A 337 -0.77 -2.55 11.38
C ARG A 337 -0.41 -3.98 11.02
N ASN A 338 0.86 -4.29 10.81
CA ASN A 338 1.31 -5.63 10.40
C ASN A 338 0.52 -6.12 9.15
N VAL A 339 0.66 -5.43 8.01
CA VAL A 339 -0.11 -5.76 6.79
C VAL A 339 0.83 -6.18 5.68
N THR A 340 0.70 -7.42 5.20
CA THR A 340 1.41 -7.86 3.99
C THR A 340 0.50 -7.69 2.79
N SER A 341 0.98 -7.02 1.74
CA SER A 341 0.33 -6.96 0.43
C SER A 341 1.34 -7.27 -0.67
N GLU A 342 1.35 -8.50 -1.16
CA GLU A 342 2.44 -9.04 -1.99
C GLU A 342 1.96 -9.78 -3.24
N ARG A 343 2.77 -9.81 -4.31
CA ARG A 343 2.43 -10.47 -5.59
C ARG A 343 1.05 -10.08 -6.15
N ASN A 344 0.68 -8.80 -6.06
CA ASN A 344 -0.51 -8.27 -6.72
C ASN A 344 -0.12 -7.69 -8.09
N GLY A 345 -0.97 -7.88 -9.10
CA GLY A 345 -0.63 -7.67 -10.52
C GLY A 345 -0.22 -6.25 -10.93
N LEU A 346 -0.53 -5.21 -10.13
CA LEU A 346 -0.32 -3.79 -10.43
C LEU A 346 0.23 -3.00 -9.21
N MET A 347 -0.41 -3.11 -8.04
CA MET A 347 -0.01 -2.38 -6.83
C MET A 347 -0.28 -3.20 -5.56
N GLY A 348 0.64 -3.13 -4.59
CA GLY A 348 0.39 -3.64 -3.25
C GLY A 348 -0.71 -2.86 -2.54
N VAL A 349 -0.45 -1.58 -2.24
CA VAL A 349 -1.38 -0.69 -1.53
C VAL A 349 -1.57 0.64 -2.28
N LEU A 350 -2.82 1.08 -2.40
CA LEU A 350 -3.19 2.40 -2.93
C LEU A 350 -4.04 3.16 -1.91
N ALA A 351 -3.61 4.36 -1.52
CA ALA A 351 -4.39 5.24 -0.63
C ALA A 351 -4.69 6.57 -1.32
N ASN A 352 -5.96 6.99 -1.35
CA ASN A 352 -6.36 8.30 -1.90
C ASN A 352 -7.44 8.98 -1.04
N HIS A 353 -7.21 10.23 -0.63
CA HIS A 353 -8.06 11.01 0.32
C HIS A 353 -8.11 10.48 1.77
N ALA A 354 -7.26 9.53 2.12
CA ALA A 354 -7.20 8.90 3.44
C ALA A 354 -6.42 9.76 4.46
N ASP A 355 -6.89 10.96 4.77
CA ASP A 355 -6.22 11.84 5.76
C ASP A 355 -6.05 11.13 7.11
N ASP A 356 -5.01 11.48 7.85
CA ASP A 356 -4.61 10.87 9.13
C ASP A 356 -4.33 9.35 9.06
N LEU A 357 -4.03 8.81 7.86
CA LEU A 357 -3.59 7.43 7.67
C LEU A 357 -2.31 7.12 8.45
N VAL A 358 -2.35 6.06 9.25
CA VAL A 358 -1.19 5.44 9.89
C VAL A 358 -0.95 4.08 9.25
N ALA A 359 0.22 3.91 8.63
CA ALA A 359 0.70 2.65 8.09
C ALA A 359 1.96 2.23 8.85
N ASP A 360 1.85 1.19 9.67
CA ASP A 360 2.90 0.67 10.52
C ASP A 360 3.13 -0.82 10.26
N SER A 361 4.40 -1.23 10.08
CA SER A 361 4.75 -2.61 9.71
C SER A 361 3.97 -3.11 8.47
N VAL A 362 3.92 -2.29 7.42
CA VAL A 362 3.36 -2.68 6.12
C VAL A 362 4.46 -3.30 5.26
N ARG A 363 4.22 -4.48 4.68
CA ARG A 363 5.09 -5.13 3.68
C ARG A 363 4.41 -5.08 2.32
N ALA A 364 4.88 -4.21 1.43
CA ALA A 364 4.51 -4.23 0.01
C ALA A 364 5.66 -4.84 -0.81
N ASP A 365 5.54 -6.12 -1.17
CA ASP A 365 6.65 -6.92 -1.69
C ASP A 365 6.30 -7.66 -2.99
N HIS A 366 7.21 -7.65 -3.98
CA HIS A 366 7.02 -8.33 -5.28
C HIS A 366 5.71 -7.99 -6.02
N ASN A 367 5.19 -6.76 -5.92
CA ASN A 367 3.99 -6.33 -6.65
C ASN A 367 4.31 -5.81 -8.06
N ASN A 368 3.25 -5.62 -8.84
CA ASN A 368 3.24 -5.44 -10.30
C ASN A 368 3.62 -6.71 -11.09
N THR A 369 3.06 -7.87 -10.69
CA THR A 369 3.36 -9.17 -11.33
C THR A 369 2.80 -9.34 -12.74
N GLU A 370 1.93 -8.45 -13.22
CA GLU A 370 1.45 -8.43 -14.60
C GLU A 370 2.18 -7.37 -15.45
N HIS A 371 3.25 -6.76 -14.92
CA HIS A 371 4.18 -5.87 -15.63
C HIS A 371 3.52 -4.64 -16.28
N PHE A 372 2.59 -3.98 -15.56
CA PHE A 372 2.11 -2.63 -15.92
C PHE A 372 3.28 -1.63 -16.00
N ASN A 373 3.10 -0.53 -16.72
CA ASN A 373 4.07 0.56 -16.69
C ASN A 373 4.12 1.18 -15.27
N GLY A 374 5.32 1.42 -14.76
CA GLY A 374 5.52 2.05 -13.43
C GLY A 374 5.07 3.51 -13.32
N SER A 375 4.58 4.11 -14.42
CA SER A 375 3.79 5.35 -14.49
C SER A 375 2.55 5.03 -15.34
N PRO A 376 1.35 5.55 -15.02
CA PRO A 376 1.05 6.51 -13.95
C PRO A 376 0.98 5.89 -12.54
N ALA A 377 0.77 4.57 -12.42
CA ALA A 377 0.71 3.89 -11.12
C ALA A 377 0.94 2.37 -11.23
N ALA A 378 2.15 1.92 -10.86
CA ALA A 378 2.43 0.53 -10.47
C ALA A 378 3.59 0.48 -9.47
N GLY A 379 3.64 -0.55 -8.62
CA GLY A 379 4.69 -0.74 -7.61
C GLY A 379 4.20 -1.21 -6.23
N GLY A 380 4.89 -0.78 -5.17
CA GLY A 380 4.61 -1.21 -3.80
C GLY A 380 3.41 -0.49 -3.18
N PHE A 381 3.60 0.79 -2.84
CA PHE A 381 2.63 1.60 -2.10
C PHE A 381 2.55 3.02 -2.68
N LYS A 382 1.41 3.38 -3.30
CA LYS A 382 1.14 4.76 -3.79
C LYS A 382 0.11 5.47 -2.91
N LEU A 383 0.37 6.74 -2.61
CA LEU A 383 -0.40 7.60 -1.71
C LEU A 383 -0.68 8.95 -2.39
N THR A 384 -1.96 9.27 -2.64
CA THR A 384 -2.39 10.49 -3.32
C THR A 384 -3.38 11.35 -2.52
N ARG A 385 -3.22 12.68 -2.53
CA ARG A 385 -4.14 13.67 -1.93
C ARG A 385 -4.51 13.38 -0.45
N LEU A 386 -3.52 13.19 0.43
CA LEU A 386 -3.72 12.96 1.87
C LEU A 386 -3.10 14.07 2.72
N ARG A 387 -3.56 14.20 3.96
CA ARG A 387 -2.98 15.07 4.99
C ARG A 387 -2.65 14.27 6.25
N GLY A 388 -1.54 14.56 6.94
CA GLY A 388 -1.24 13.98 8.28
C GLY A 388 -0.76 12.53 8.31
N VAL A 389 -0.12 12.07 7.23
CA VAL A 389 0.22 10.66 6.99
C VAL A 389 1.45 10.21 7.79
N ARG A 390 1.40 8.97 8.30
CA ARG A 390 2.56 8.27 8.88
C ARG A 390 2.79 6.94 8.15
N VAL A 391 4.02 6.73 7.68
CA VAL A 391 4.51 5.43 7.18
C VAL A 391 5.73 5.06 8.01
N THR A 392 5.57 4.08 8.89
CA THR A 392 6.59 3.67 9.87
C THR A 392 6.88 2.18 9.83
N ASN A 393 8.12 1.82 10.18
CA ASN A 393 8.55 0.42 10.37
C ASN A 393 8.24 -0.53 9.19
N SER A 394 8.04 0.01 7.98
CA SER A 394 7.47 -0.70 6.83
C SER A 394 8.52 -1.10 5.80
N SER A 395 8.22 -2.09 4.96
CA SER A 395 9.08 -2.53 3.85
C SER A 395 8.35 -2.42 2.52
N THR A 396 9.01 -1.84 1.52
CA THR A 396 8.51 -1.67 0.15
C THR A 396 9.56 -2.19 -0.82
N SER A 397 9.52 -3.48 -1.15
CA SER A 397 10.68 -4.18 -1.74
C SER A 397 10.34 -5.00 -2.98
N HIS A 398 11.31 -5.16 -3.88
CA HIS A 398 11.22 -6.01 -5.08
C HIS A 398 10.04 -5.74 -6.02
N ASN A 399 9.40 -4.57 -5.94
CA ASN A 399 8.23 -4.25 -6.76
C ASN A 399 8.69 -3.77 -8.16
N GLU A 400 7.98 -4.16 -9.22
CA GLU A 400 8.21 -3.60 -10.55
C GLU A 400 7.53 -2.22 -10.64
N GLY A 401 8.22 -1.19 -10.17
CA GLY A 401 7.67 0.15 -9.99
C GLY A 401 8.49 0.93 -8.97
N SER A 402 7.87 1.95 -8.37
CA SER A 402 8.46 2.58 -7.17
C SER A 402 8.05 1.82 -5.91
N GLY A 403 8.91 1.79 -4.89
CA GLY A 403 8.60 1.17 -3.59
C GLY A 403 7.50 1.93 -2.85
N LEU A 404 7.77 3.19 -2.52
CA LEU A 404 6.86 4.09 -1.81
C LEU A 404 6.74 5.42 -2.57
N TRP A 405 5.53 5.79 -3.00
CA TRP A 405 5.30 6.98 -3.82
C TRP A 405 4.19 7.85 -3.24
N PHE A 406 4.57 9.02 -2.73
CA PHE A 406 3.65 10.10 -2.37
C PHE A 406 3.54 11.04 -3.56
N ASP A 407 2.33 11.32 -4.02
CA ASP A 407 2.04 12.05 -5.25
C ASP A 407 0.75 12.86 -5.10
N GLU A 408 0.47 13.75 -6.04
CA GLU A 408 -0.81 14.48 -6.11
C GLU A 408 -1.20 15.17 -4.80
N SER A 409 -0.39 16.13 -4.35
CA SER A 409 -0.69 17.01 -3.20
C SER A 409 -0.85 16.29 -1.84
N VAL A 410 0.13 15.47 -1.46
CA VAL A 410 0.25 15.00 -0.06
C VAL A 410 0.83 16.11 0.83
N TYR A 411 0.32 16.24 2.06
CA TYR A 411 0.77 17.23 3.04
C TYR A 411 1.00 16.60 4.42
N ASP A 412 2.05 17.05 5.13
CA ASP A 412 2.32 16.68 6.52
C ASP A 412 2.58 15.17 6.70
N THR A 413 3.73 14.71 6.19
CA THR A 413 4.09 13.28 6.06
C THR A 413 5.28 12.91 6.93
N THR A 414 5.15 11.85 7.74
CA THR A 414 6.27 11.22 8.47
C THR A 414 6.59 9.88 7.83
N VAL A 415 7.84 9.68 7.41
CA VAL A 415 8.34 8.45 6.80
C VAL A 415 9.59 8.02 7.57
N VAL A 416 9.40 7.16 8.58
CA VAL A 416 10.47 6.82 9.53
C VAL A 416 10.66 5.32 9.72
N GLY A 417 11.91 4.86 9.64
CA GLY A 417 12.27 3.47 9.92
C GLY A 417 11.85 2.49 8.83
N ASN A 418 11.81 2.92 7.56
CA ASN A 418 11.32 2.07 6.46
C ASN A 418 12.44 1.53 5.57
N ASP A 419 12.19 0.37 4.98
CA ASP A 419 13.03 -0.22 3.95
C ASP A 419 12.38 -0.04 2.59
N SER A 420 13.17 0.40 1.61
CA SER A 420 12.77 0.43 0.21
C SER A 420 13.91 -0.12 -0.65
N VAL A 421 13.79 -1.40 -1.02
CA VAL A 421 14.92 -2.22 -1.48
C VAL A 421 14.59 -2.96 -2.77
N GLY A 422 15.46 -2.85 -3.78
CA GLY A 422 15.38 -3.67 -4.99
C GLY A 422 14.15 -3.41 -5.88
N ASN A 423 13.47 -2.26 -5.75
CA ASN A 423 12.37 -1.89 -6.64
C ASN A 423 12.92 -1.43 -8.00
N THR A 424 12.24 -1.71 -9.11
CA THR A 424 12.80 -1.42 -10.45
C THR A 424 12.82 0.06 -10.83
N ARG A 425 12.20 0.95 -10.03
CA ARG A 425 12.25 2.41 -10.19
C ARG A 425 12.80 3.07 -8.93
N ASN A 426 12.05 4.00 -8.31
CA ASN A 426 12.53 4.70 -7.12
C ASN A 426 12.30 3.85 -5.86
N GLY A 427 13.17 3.97 -4.85
CA GLY A 427 12.84 3.54 -3.48
C GLY A 427 11.69 4.40 -2.94
N ILE A 428 12.02 5.63 -2.55
CA ILE A 428 11.01 6.64 -2.17
C ILE A 428 10.92 7.74 -3.24
N SER A 429 9.69 8.07 -3.65
CA SER A 429 9.35 9.29 -4.41
C SER A 429 8.36 10.15 -3.63
N PHE A 430 8.68 11.43 -3.45
CA PHE A 430 7.79 12.44 -2.85
C PHE A 430 7.59 13.57 -3.84
N GLU A 431 6.41 13.65 -4.44
CA GLU A 431 6.15 14.36 -5.68
C GLU A 431 4.94 15.30 -5.56
N ILE A 432 5.09 16.54 -6.07
CA ILE A 432 4.07 17.60 -6.06
C ILE A 432 3.35 17.72 -4.69
N SER A 433 4.14 17.65 -3.62
CA SER A 433 3.71 17.47 -2.23
C SER A 433 4.48 18.41 -1.27
N SER A 434 4.16 18.41 0.03
CA SER A 434 4.67 19.43 0.96
C SER A 434 4.75 18.95 2.41
N LYS A 435 5.71 19.50 3.18
CA LYS A 435 5.93 19.24 4.62
C LYS A 435 6.14 17.75 4.91
N ALA A 436 7.38 17.28 4.87
CA ALA A 436 7.71 15.88 5.11
C ALA A 436 9.00 15.66 5.91
N VAL A 437 9.05 14.55 6.66
CA VAL A 437 10.25 14.05 7.35
C VAL A 437 10.57 12.63 6.86
N PHE A 438 11.80 12.43 6.38
CA PHE A 438 12.37 11.14 6.00
C PHE A 438 13.55 10.84 6.92
N ALA A 439 13.40 9.87 7.84
CA ALA A 439 14.49 9.46 8.73
C ALA A 439 14.56 7.96 9.03
N ASP A 440 15.73 7.44 9.41
CA ASP A 440 15.97 6.00 9.63
C ASP A 440 15.54 5.10 8.44
N ASN A 441 15.50 5.61 7.20
CA ASN A 441 15.13 4.79 6.05
C ASN A 441 16.35 4.14 5.39
N LEU A 442 16.23 2.87 5.01
CA LEU A 442 17.17 2.16 4.15
C LEU A 442 16.66 2.18 2.70
N LEU A 443 17.41 2.82 1.80
CA LEU A 443 17.06 3.02 0.40
C LEU A 443 18.14 2.38 -0.48
N ALA A 444 18.00 1.07 -0.70
CA ALA A 444 19.05 0.22 -1.25
C ALA A 444 18.69 -0.36 -2.62
N ASP A 445 19.65 -0.36 -3.54
CA ASP A 445 19.65 -1.22 -4.74
C ASP A 445 18.42 -1.07 -5.67
N ASN A 446 17.77 0.11 -5.68
CA ASN A 446 16.61 0.40 -6.54
C ASN A 446 17.05 0.89 -7.94
N GLY A 447 16.28 0.54 -8.98
CA GLY A 447 16.62 0.74 -10.41
C GLY A 447 16.66 2.19 -10.92
N THR A 448 16.21 3.19 -10.14
CA THR A 448 16.42 4.61 -10.48
C THR A 448 16.90 5.44 -9.29
N THR A 449 16.00 6.03 -8.49
CA THR A 449 16.38 6.95 -7.41
C THR A 449 16.29 6.28 -6.04
N GLY A 450 17.25 6.48 -5.15
CA GLY A 450 17.08 6.10 -3.73
C GLY A 450 15.96 6.93 -3.09
N LEU A 451 16.16 8.25 -3.05
CA LEU A 451 15.17 9.25 -2.62
C LEU A 451 14.98 10.35 -3.68
N LYS A 452 13.80 10.41 -4.30
CA LYS A 452 13.39 11.50 -5.21
C LYS A 452 12.46 12.47 -4.46
N ILE A 453 12.85 13.74 -4.38
CA ILE A 453 12.01 14.85 -3.93
C ILE A 453 11.72 15.72 -5.16
N ASN A 454 10.49 15.65 -5.69
CA ASN A 454 10.10 16.33 -6.93
C ASN A 454 9.06 17.41 -6.65
N ASN A 455 9.35 18.66 -7.01
CA ASN A 455 8.44 19.80 -6.89
C ASN A 455 7.82 19.92 -5.49
N ALA A 456 8.65 19.87 -4.43
CA ALA A 456 8.16 19.73 -3.05
C ALA A 456 8.89 20.60 -2.02
N GLN A 457 8.10 21.19 -1.11
CA GLN A 457 8.57 22.17 -0.10
C GLN A 457 8.61 21.61 1.32
N SER A 458 9.43 22.22 2.18
CA SER A 458 9.51 21.95 3.63
C SER A 458 9.86 20.50 3.98
N VAL A 459 10.94 19.97 3.38
CA VAL A 459 11.35 18.56 3.54
C VAL A 459 12.59 18.43 4.44
N SER A 460 12.56 17.50 5.39
CA SER A 460 13.68 17.11 6.25
C SER A 460 14.14 15.69 5.94
N ILE A 461 15.42 15.51 5.61
CA ILE A 461 16.04 14.24 5.22
C ILE A 461 17.21 13.98 6.18
N TRP A 462 16.98 13.16 7.21
CA TRP A 462 17.94 12.92 8.29
C TRP A 462 18.26 11.44 8.43
N ASN A 463 19.53 11.06 8.66
CA ASN A 463 19.84 9.70 9.14
C ASN A 463 19.24 8.56 8.29
N ASN A 464 19.31 8.69 6.95
CA ASN A 464 18.94 7.62 6.02
C ASN A 464 20.21 6.94 5.47
N THR A 465 20.15 5.63 5.23
CA THR A 465 21.20 4.87 4.54
C THR A 465 20.77 4.66 3.09
N ILE A 466 21.48 5.27 2.15
CA ILE A 466 21.09 5.36 0.73
C ILE A 466 22.25 4.82 -0.12
N THR A 467 22.06 3.69 -0.78
CA THR A 467 23.17 2.89 -1.31
C THR A 467 22.80 2.06 -2.55
N GLY A 468 23.75 1.86 -3.47
CA GLY A 468 23.66 0.89 -4.58
C GLY A 468 22.61 1.13 -5.68
N ASN A 469 21.69 2.08 -5.49
CA ASN A 469 20.64 2.42 -6.47
C ASN A 469 21.23 2.74 -7.86
N GLU A 470 20.67 2.19 -8.94
CA GLU A 470 21.27 2.25 -10.30
C GLU A 470 21.34 3.67 -10.88
N GLY A 471 20.49 4.59 -10.41
CA GLY A 471 20.52 6.01 -10.79
C GLY A 471 21.12 6.90 -9.70
N ARG A 472 20.31 7.85 -9.20
CA ARG A 472 20.73 8.90 -8.25
C ARG A 472 20.42 8.47 -6.81
N PRO A 473 21.38 8.48 -5.88
CA PRO A 473 21.10 8.23 -4.46
C PRO A 473 20.07 9.22 -3.91
N VAL A 474 20.32 10.53 -4.02
CA VAL A 474 19.37 11.59 -3.66
C VAL A 474 19.19 12.54 -4.85
N TRP A 475 17.94 12.76 -5.26
CA TRP A 475 17.58 13.71 -6.32
C TRP A 475 16.54 14.71 -5.80
N LEU A 476 16.91 15.99 -5.76
CA LEU A 476 16.06 17.12 -5.40
C LEU A 476 15.81 17.91 -6.69
N VAL A 477 14.57 17.95 -7.18
CA VAL A 477 14.28 18.44 -8.53
C VAL A 477 13.01 19.29 -8.62
N GLN A 478 13.08 20.33 -9.46
CA GLN A 478 11.95 21.15 -9.90
C GLN A 478 11.79 21.02 -11.42
N ASP A 479 10.68 20.44 -11.86
CA ASP A 479 10.12 20.58 -13.21
C ASP A 479 9.14 21.76 -13.29
N ASP A 480 8.48 21.94 -14.43
CA ASP A 480 7.64 23.11 -14.73
C ASP A 480 6.28 23.15 -14.01
N ARG A 481 5.85 22.04 -13.38
CA ARG A 481 4.58 21.97 -12.65
C ARG A 481 4.62 22.80 -11.37
N VAL A 482 3.66 23.71 -11.24
CA VAL A 482 3.51 24.60 -10.08
C VAL A 482 2.03 24.76 -9.73
N ALA A 483 1.65 24.67 -8.45
CA ALA A 483 0.25 24.54 -8.05
C ALA A 483 -0.65 25.76 -8.39
N LYS A 484 -0.05 26.87 -8.85
CA LYS A 484 -0.78 28.00 -9.44
C LYS A 484 -1.42 27.68 -10.81
N ASP A 485 -0.94 26.63 -11.49
CA ASP A 485 -1.56 26.13 -12.73
C ASP A 485 -2.63 25.10 -12.37
N LEU A 486 -3.89 25.51 -12.52
CA LEU A 486 -5.06 24.70 -12.22
C LEU A 486 -5.46 23.76 -13.38
N SER A 487 -4.72 23.75 -14.48
CA SER A 487 -4.91 22.81 -15.59
C SER A 487 -4.07 21.53 -15.44
N THR A 488 -2.94 21.60 -14.73
CA THR A 488 -2.14 20.43 -14.37
C THR A 488 -2.89 19.52 -13.39
N PRO A 489 -2.98 18.20 -13.60
CA PRO A 489 -3.55 17.26 -12.64
C PRO A 489 -2.69 17.16 -11.36
N GLY A 490 -3.24 16.50 -10.33
CA GLY A 490 -2.57 16.32 -9.03
C GLY A 490 -3.03 17.24 -7.90
N HIS A 491 -3.93 18.21 -8.16
CA HIS A 491 -4.55 19.03 -7.10
C HIS A 491 -5.42 18.19 -6.16
N ASP A 492 -5.47 18.53 -4.86
CA ASP A 492 -6.50 18.03 -3.94
C ASP A 492 -7.77 18.91 -4.04
N PRO A 493 -8.85 18.46 -4.70
CA PRO A 493 -10.07 19.26 -4.92
C PRO A 493 -10.87 19.54 -3.64
N ARG A 494 -10.42 19.01 -2.49
CA ARG A 494 -10.99 19.28 -1.17
C ARG A 494 -10.49 20.60 -0.56
N GLN A 495 -9.49 21.24 -1.19
CA GLN A 495 -8.84 22.47 -0.71
C GLN A 495 -9.27 23.70 -1.51
N THR A 496 -8.99 24.89 -0.96
CA THR A 496 -9.00 26.13 -1.74
C THR A 496 -7.81 26.14 -2.70
N LEU A 497 -8.07 26.17 -4.02
CA LEU A 497 -7.04 26.15 -5.04
C LEU A 497 -6.67 27.58 -5.53
N PRO A 498 -5.39 27.88 -5.79
CA PRO A 498 -4.21 27.04 -5.56
C PRO A 498 -3.94 26.85 -4.05
N ASP A 499 -3.53 25.65 -3.65
CA ASP A 499 -3.36 25.28 -2.24
C ASP A 499 -2.16 26.03 -1.60
N PRO A 500 -2.38 26.91 -0.60
CA PRO A 500 -1.30 27.65 0.03
C PRO A 500 -0.38 26.77 0.89
N THR A 501 -0.82 25.56 1.26
CA THR A 501 0.00 24.58 1.99
C THR A 501 0.79 23.65 1.07
N VAL A 502 0.44 23.56 -0.22
CA VAL A 502 1.07 22.67 -1.20
C VAL A 502 1.28 23.40 -2.54
N THR A 503 2.42 24.08 -2.67
CA THR A 503 2.72 25.00 -3.80
C THR A 503 3.26 24.33 -5.06
N TRP A 504 3.70 23.08 -4.95
CA TRP A 504 4.56 22.35 -5.90
C TRP A 504 5.87 23.07 -6.27
N VAL A 505 6.35 23.94 -5.39
CA VAL A 505 7.66 24.58 -5.51
C VAL A 505 8.65 23.81 -4.66
N LEU A 506 9.80 23.43 -5.22
CA LEU A 506 10.88 22.78 -4.48
C LEU A 506 11.45 23.73 -3.43
N GLY A 507 11.65 23.26 -2.21
CA GLY A 507 12.34 24.00 -1.14
C GLY A 507 11.44 24.72 -0.13
N PRO A 508 11.87 24.93 1.14
CA PRO A 508 13.20 24.62 1.69
C PRO A 508 13.40 23.13 1.97
N ILE A 509 14.66 22.69 2.00
CA ILE A 509 15.04 21.29 2.28
C ILE A 509 16.23 21.23 3.25
N THR A 510 16.20 20.31 4.22
CA THR A 510 17.34 19.98 5.10
C THR A 510 17.83 18.57 4.82
N VAL A 511 19.12 18.37 4.62
CA VAL A 511 19.78 17.07 4.39
C VAL A 511 20.92 16.89 5.40
N LYS A 512 20.77 16.01 6.40
CA LYS A 512 21.77 15.84 7.47
C LYS A 512 22.00 14.39 7.86
N ASN A 513 23.20 14.06 8.33
CA ASN A 513 23.54 12.76 8.92
C ASN A 513 23.28 11.52 8.03
N ASN A 514 22.97 11.67 6.74
CA ASN A 514 22.71 10.55 5.86
C ASN A 514 24.02 9.87 5.44
N VAL A 515 23.95 8.58 5.16
CA VAL A 515 25.02 7.84 4.46
C VAL A 515 24.59 7.70 3.01
N ILE A 516 25.34 8.32 2.10
CA ILE A 516 25.02 8.41 0.68
C ILE A 516 26.19 7.79 -0.10
N THR A 517 26.02 6.54 -0.54
CA THR A 517 27.04 5.80 -1.29
C THR A 517 26.80 5.89 -2.80
N ALA A 518 27.79 5.48 -3.60
CA ALA A 518 27.69 5.47 -5.05
C ALA A 518 26.51 4.64 -5.57
N GLY A 519 25.68 5.29 -6.38
CA GLY A 519 24.80 4.64 -7.34
C GLY A 519 25.44 4.54 -8.73
N GLY A 520 24.68 4.15 -9.73
CA GLY A 520 25.14 4.11 -11.14
C GLY A 520 25.16 5.46 -11.87
N SER A 521 24.51 6.50 -11.33
CA SER A 521 24.64 7.87 -11.88
C SER A 521 25.90 8.60 -11.40
N ASN A 522 26.29 9.65 -12.12
CA ASN A 522 27.53 10.41 -11.86
C ASN A 522 27.43 11.41 -10.68
N CYS A 523 26.46 11.29 -9.78
CA CYS A 523 26.22 12.24 -8.68
C CYS A 523 25.60 11.56 -7.44
N LEU A 524 25.94 12.04 -6.23
CA LEU A 524 25.39 11.52 -4.96
C LEU A 524 24.21 12.34 -4.43
N LEU A 525 24.41 13.65 -4.19
CA LEU A 525 23.37 14.60 -3.77
C LEU A 525 23.07 15.59 -4.90
N CYS A 526 22.02 15.33 -5.66
CA CYS A 526 21.78 15.99 -6.94
C CYS A 526 20.62 16.98 -6.84
N LEU A 527 20.92 18.28 -6.77
CA LEU A 527 19.95 19.37 -6.84
C LEU A 527 19.89 19.94 -8.27
N GLN A 528 18.67 20.18 -8.76
CA GLN A 528 18.42 20.74 -10.10
C GLN A 528 17.07 21.51 -10.15
N ASP A 529 17.08 22.78 -10.53
CA ASP A 529 15.87 23.54 -10.87
C ASP A 529 15.94 24.00 -12.33
N SER A 530 15.42 23.16 -13.23
CA SER A 530 15.49 23.38 -14.68
C SER A 530 14.42 24.34 -15.20
N ALA A 531 13.43 24.71 -14.38
CA ALA A 531 12.17 25.28 -14.84
C ALA A 531 11.84 26.65 -14.22
N LEU A 532 12.11 26.82 -12.92
CA LEU A 532 12.01 28.12 -12.24
C LEU A 532 13.38 28.82 -12.16
N LEU A 533 14.47 28.11 -12.45
CA LEU A 533 15.84 28.63 -12.56
C LEU A 533 16.27 29.39 -11.29
N ARG A 534 16.02 28.78 -10.13
CA ARG A 534 16.32 29.35 -8.81
C ARG A 534 17.62 28.78 -8.27
N SER A 535 18.48 29.64 -7.71
CA SER A 535 19.67 29.17 -6.99
C SER A 535 19.30 28.34 -5.77
N ALA A 536 20.18 27.43 -5.33
CA ALA A 536 19.99 26.60 -4.15
C ALA A 536 19.74 27.42 -2.86
N GLU A 537 20.33 28.62 -2.76
CA GLU A 537 20.05 29.60 -1.71
C GLU A 537 18.61 30.13 -1.79
N THR A 538 18.09 30.38 -2.99
CA THR A 538 16.69 30.79 -3.24
C THR A 538 15.69 29.64 -3.00
N ILE A 539 16.11 28.41 -3.28
CA ILE A 539 15.35 27.18 -2.94
C ILE A 539 15.38 26.95 -1.42
N GLY A 540 16.44 27.37 -0.72
CA GLY A 540 16.61 27.14 0.71
C GLY A 540 17.03 25.70 1.02
N VAL A 541 17.94 25.11 0.23
CA VAL A 541 18.51 23.79 0.53
C VAL A 541 19.71 23.93 1.46
N THR A 542 19.73 23.14 2.53
CA THR A 542 20.87 23.04 3.45
C THR A 542 21.31 21.58 3.60
N ALA A 543 22.60 21.33 3.46
CA ALA A 543 23.21 20.00 3.60
C ALA A 543 24.33 20.06 4.64
N ASN A 544 24.31 19.21 5.69
CA ASN A 544 25.41 19.18 6.65
C ASN A 544 25.57 17.86 7.43
N GLY A 545 26.81 17.39 7.53
CA GLY A 545 27.19 16.24 8.33
C GLY A 545 26.81 14.91 7.69
N ASN A 546 26.65 14.89 6.37
CA ASN A 546 26.41 13.65 5.63
C ASN A 546 27.75 12.95 5.34
N ALA A 547 27.69 11.62 5.21
CA ALA A 547 28.80 10.76 4.82
C ALA A 547 28.64 10.34 3.35
N TYR A 548 29.58 10.76 2.51
CA TYR A 548 29.57 10.48 1.07
C TYR A 548 30.59 9.40 0.74
N HIS A 549 30.19 8.31 0.09
CA HIS A 549 31.11 7.25 -0.33
C HIS A 549 31.14 7.02 -1.83
N ARG A 550 32.33 6.76 -2.38
CA ARG A 550 32.54 6.34 -3.77
C ARG A 550 33.67 5.32 -3.93
N PRO A 551 33.50 4.25 -4.73
CA PRO A 551 34.57 3.30 -5.04
C PRO A 551 35.86 3.92 -5.59
N THR A 552 35.75 4.98 -6.40
CA THR A 552 36.92 5.75 -6.90
C THR A 552 36.60 7.23 -6.98
N ALA A 553 37.63 8.09 -7.05
CA ALA A 553 37.48 9.55 -7.14
C ALA A 553 36.77 10.03 -8.43
N SER A 554 36.48 9.14 -9.38
CA SER A 554 35.76 9.42 -10.63
C SER A 554 34.46 8.63 -10.78
N SER A 555 34.05 7.85 -9.77
CA SER A 555 32.89 6.94 -9.86
C SER A 555 32.06 6.95 -8.57
N PRO A 556 31.10 7.89 -8.41
CA PRO A 556 30.85 9.05 -9.27
C PRO A 556 31.93 10.13 -9.18
N THR A 557 32.06 10.91 -10.25
CA THR A 557 32.97 12.08 -10.27
C THR A 557 32.40 13.23 -9.44
N TRP A 558 31.09 13.40 -9.40
CA TRP A 558 30.43 14.49 -8.67
C TRP A 558 29.91 14.01 -7.32
N ILE A 559 30.23 14.74 -6.25
CA ILE A 559 29.60 14.55 -4.94
C ILE A 559 28.22 15.23 -4.95
N SER A 560 28.12 16.41 -5.55
CA SER A 560 26.85 17.12 -5.69
C SER A 560 26.76 17.89 -7.00
N THR A 561 25.54 17.95 -7.56
CA THR A 561 25.11 19.03 -8.44
C THR A 561 24.27 20.00 -7.64
N TRP A 562 24.40 21.29 -7.89
CA TRP A 562 23.79 22.35 -7.08
C TRP A 562 23.22 23.43 -7.98
N SER A 563 21.96 23.81 -7.81
CA SER A 563 21.38 24.79 -8.74
C SER A 563 21.96 26.19 -8.50
N ASP A 564 22.52 26.77 -9.55
CA ASP A 564 23.13 28.09 -9.62
C ASP A 564 22.10 29.19 -9.92
N GLY A 565 20.93 28.81 -10.44
CA GLY A 565 19.94 29.71 -11.04
C GLY A 565 19.93 29.66 -12.58
N THR A 566 20.52 28.64 -13.19
CA THR A 566 20.42 28.37 -14.63
C THR A 566 19.98 26.92 -14.90
N SER A 567 19.83 26.57 -16.18
CA SER A 567 19.47 25.21 -16.62
C SER A 567 20.63 24.20 -16.50
N SER A 568 21.80 24.62 -16.01
CA SER A 568 23.01 23.80 -15.89
C SER A 568 23.60 23.98 -14.50
N PRO A 569 23.25 23.12 -13.52
CA PRO A 569 23.67 23.29 -12.13
C PRO A 569 25.20 23.25 -11.99
N ASP A 570 25.71 23.99 -11.01
CA ASP A 570 27.10 23.94 -10.57
C ASP A 570 27.47 22.51 -10.09
N VAL A 571 28.74 22.15 -10.28
CA VAL A 571 29.21 20.76 -10.12
C VAL A 571 30.39 20.69 -9.14
N TYR A 572 30.20 19.97 -8.03
CA TYR A 572 31.24 19.80 -7.01
C TYR A 572 31.77 18.37 -6.98
N THR A 573 33.05 18.22 -7.33
CA THR A 573 33.75 16.93 -7.42
C THR A 573 34.25 16.40 -6.07
N THR A 574 34.22 17.20 -5.01
CA THR A 574 34.56 16.83 -3.63
C THR A 574 33.68 17.54 -2.60
N VAL A 575 33.52 16.97 -1.41
CA VAL A 575 32.90 17.65 -0.26
C VAL A 575 33.66 18.93 0.09
N ARG A 576 34.99 18.95 -0.09
CA ARG A 576 35.82 20.14 0.14
C ARG A 576 35.45 21.29 -0.80
N SER A 577 35.32 21.04 -2.10
CA SER A 577 34.93 22.07 -3.07
C SER A 577 33.52 22.61 -2.80
N PHE A 578 32.58 21.71 -2.46
CA PHE A 578 31.20 22.07 -2.13
C PHE A 578 31.15 22.98 -0.89
N ARG A 579 31.87 22.60 0.19
CA ARG A 579 32.02 23.41 1.41
C ARG A 579 32.65 24.78 1.15
N SER A 580 33.66 24.85 0.28
CA SER A 580 34.38 26.10 0.00
C SER A 580 33.60 27.11 -0.83
N ALA A 581 32.72 26.66 -1.73
CA ALA A 581 31.84 27.55 -2.50
C ALA A 581 30.54 27.87 -1.74
N GLU A 582 29.77 26.83 -1.43
CA GLU A 582 28.38 26.92 -1.01
C GLU A 582 28.18 27.01 0.50
N ARG A 583 29.26 26.90 1.28
CA ARG A 583 29.25 26.87 2.77
C ARG A 583 28.45 25.70 3.37
N GLN A 584 28.05 24.74 2.53
CA GLN A 584 27.41 23.49 2.90
C GLN A 584 28.41 22.49 3.50
N GLU A 585 27.92 21.40 4.06
CA GLU A 585 28.71 20.28 4.56
C GLU A 585 29.86 20.69 5.48
N SER A 586 29.63 21.61 6.43
CA SER A 586 30.69 22.11 7.33
C SER A 586 31.41 21.00 8.10
N THR A 587 30.70 19.91 8.46
CA THR A 587 31.28 18.69 9.05
C THR A 587 31.26 17.46 8.14
N GLY A 588 30.65 17.52 6.95
CA GLY A 588 30.51 16.36 6.05
C GLY A 588 31.82 15.67 5.69
N THR A 589 31.78 14.35 5.51
CA THR A 589 32.96 13.51 5.28
C THR A 589 32.86 12.77 3.95
N GLU A 590 33.99 12.68 3.25
CA GLU A 590 34.11 12.00 1.96
C GLU A 590 35.01 10.77 2.09
N PHE A 591 34.49 9.61 1.69
CA PHE A 591 35.20 8.33 1.65
C PHE A 591 35.40 7.91 0.19
N THR A 592 36.64 7.58 -0.17
CA THR A 592 36.98 7.06 -1.50
C THR A 592 37.72 5.73 -1.36
N GLY A 593 37.29 4.72 -2.12
CA GLY A 593 37.84 3.37 -2.06
C GLY A 593 36.93 2.39 -1.32
N ALA A 594 37.45 1.79 -0.24
CA ALA A 594 36.78 0.72 0.51
C ALA A 594 35.34 1.09 0.94
N PRO A 595 34.38 0.14 0.91
CA PRO A 595 33.00 0.39 1.33
C PRO A 595 32.87 0.90 2.77
N VAL A 596 31.96 1.86 2.97
CA VAL A 596 31.54 2.36 4.30
C VAL A 596 30.40 1.55 4.91
N LEU A 597 29.78 0.67 4.11
CA LEU A 597 28.77 -0.30 4.52
C LEU A 597 29.25 -1.71 4.15
N ASP A 598 28.79 -2.73 4.86
CA ASP A 598 28.99 -4.14 4.49
C ASP A 598 27.87 -4.67 3.56
N SER A 599 27.90 -5.97 3.27
CA SER A 599 26.92 -6.66 2.41
C SER A 599 25.51 -6.76 2.99
N THR A 600 25.30 -6.24 4.20
CA THR A 600 24.00 -6.15 4.91
C THR A 600 23.61 -4.70 5.21
N TRP A 601 24.28 -3.78 4.52
CA TRP A 601 24.15 -2.32 4.65
C TRP A 601 24.44 -1.79 6.06
N ALA A 602 25.09 -2.59 6.92
CA ALA A 602 25.52 -2.17 8.25
C ALA A 602 26.82 -1.33 8.17
N PRO A 603 27.01 -0.33 9.05
CA PRO A 603 28.13 0.60 8.98
C PRO A 603 29.47 -0.07 9.36
N THR A 604 30.51 0.14 8.55
CA THR A 604 31.87 -0.36 8.84
C THR A 604 32.58 0.48 9.91
N GLU A 605 33.62 -0.06 10.54
CA GLU A 605 34.43 0.63 11.56
C GLU A 605 34.93 2.01 11.08
N ALA A 606 35.26 2.14 9.78
CA ALA A 606 35.69 3.40 9.17
C ALA A 606 34.60 4.48 9.18
N LEU A 607 33.33 4.08 9.00
CA LEU A 607 32.17 4.97 9.07
C LEU A 607 31.84 5.33 10.52
N LEU A 608 31.81 4.33 11.42
CA LEU A 608 31.57 4.53 12.86
C LEU A 608 32.60 5.48 13.48
N THR A 609 33.88 5.34 13.12
CA THR A 609 34.97 6.23 13.57
C THR A 609 34.77 7.69 13.15
N ALA A 610 34.05 7.96 12.05
CA ALA A 610 33.77 9.30 11.57
C ALA A 610 32.55 9.97 12.22
N VAL A 611 31.69 9.23 12.93
CA VAL A 611 30.46 9.77 13.53
C VAL A 611 30.71 11.00 14.43
N PRO A 612 31.67 11.00 15.38
CA PRO A 612 31.83 12.12 16.33
C PRO A 612 32.25 13.44 15.69
N THR A 613 32.93 13.39 14.54
CA THR A 613 33.40 14.57 13.78
C THR A 613 32.47 14.96 12.64
N THR A 614 31.67 14.03 12.11
CA THR A 614 30.84 14.21 10.93
C THR A 614 29.39 14.53 11.28
N ALA A 615 28.74 13.69 12.10
CA ALA A 615 27.31 13.79 12.37
C ALA A 615 26.98 15.05 13.19
N GLN A 616 25.91 15.72 12.81
CA GLN A 616 25.26 16.76 13.59
C GLN A 616 24.46 16.13 14.74
N PRO A 617 24.32 16.81 15.89
CA PRO A 617 23.40 16.36 16.93
C PRO A 617 21.96 16.31 16.40
N LEU A 618 21.21 15.26 16.73
CA LEU A 618 19.77 15.20 16.47
C LEU A 618 19.07 16.36 17.18
N ASP A 619 18.16 17.05 16.48
CA ASP A 619 17.18 17.90 17.16
C ASP A 619 16.09 17.05 17.81
N ALA A 620 15.39 17.64 18.79
CA ALA A 620 14.40 16.93 19.58
C ALA A 620 13.17 16.44 18.77
N THR A 621 12.89 17.05 17.61
CA THR A 621 11.78 16.62 16.74
C THR A 621 12.18 15.37 15.96
N ILE A 622 13.37 15.36 15.37
CA ILE A 622 13.87 14.16 14.67
C ILE A 622 14.07 13.01 15.65
N ALA A 623 14.71 13.26 16.79
CA ALA A 623 14.94 12.25 17.83
C ALA A 623 13.63 11.61 18.33
N ALA A 624 12.60 12.41 18.61
CA ALA A 624 11.29 11.90 19.02
C ALA A 624 10.55 11.12 17.92
N LEU A 625 10.83 11.39 16.64
CA LEU A 625 10.26 10.64 15.51
C LEU A 625 10.99 9.32 15.24
N THR A 626 12.30 9.24 15.46
CA THR A 626 13.12 8.03 15.27
C THR A 626 13.22 7.14 16.53
N GLY A 627 12.79 7.64 17.70
CA GLY A 627 12.87 6.92 18.98
C GLY A 627 14.23 7.05 19.69
N GLU A 628 15.00 8.09 19.35
CA GLU A 628 16.40 8.27 19.75
C GLU A 628 16.57 9.38 20.80
N GLN A 629 17.80 9.60 21.27
CA GLN A 629 18.09 10.67 22.22
C GLN A 629 18.34 12.01 21.51
N ALA A 630 17.67 13.07 21.97
CA ALA A 630 17.95 14.43 21.50
C ALA A 630 19.40 14.82 21.82
N GLY A 631 20.15 15.27 20.81
CA GLY A 631 21.58 15.54 20.91
C GLY A 631 22.50 14.36 20.52
N GLU A 632 21.96 13.16 20.29
CA GLU A 632 22.72 12.01 19.76
C GLU A 632 23.39 12.35 18.41
N ARG A 633 24.52 11.69 18.13
CA ARG A 633 25.22 11.76 16.84
C ARG A 633 25.28 10.37 16.23
N HIS A 634 24.64 10.21 15.09
CA HIS A 634 24.59 8.96 14.33
C HIS A 634 24.74 9.27 12.82
N LEU A 635 25.24 8.31 12.02
CA LEU A 635 25.34 8.43 10.56
C LEU A 635 24.56 7.29 9.88
N GLY A 636 23.65 7.65 8.99
CA GLY A 636 22.77 6.68 8.32
C GLY A 636 21.61 6.26 9.22
N ALA A 637 20.95 5.19 8.81
CA ALA A 637 19.86 4.53 9.51
C ALA A 637 20.39 3.55 10.58
N TRP A 638 19.66 3.38 11.67
CA TRP A 638 20.02 2.50 12.80
C TRP A 638 19.79 1.04 12.41
N MET A 639 20.73 0.47 11.65
CA MET A 639 20.63 -0.90 11.10
C MET A 639 20.78 -2.00 12.16
N LEU A 640 21.59 -1.77 13.20
CA LEU A 640 21.95 -2.80 14.18
C LEU A 640 20.88 -3.00 15.27
N ASP A 641 20.07 -1.98 15.57
CA ASP A 641 19.08 -2.02 16.65
C ASP A 641 17.72 -2.60 16.19
N ARG A 642 17.51 -2.83 14.89
CA ARG A 642 16.19 -3.11 14.30
C ARG A 642 15.53 -4.33 14.92
N ALA A 643 16.26 -5.43 15.04
CA ALA A 643 15.77 -6.65 15.68
C ALA A 643 15.37 -6.47 17.16
N ALA A 644 15.92 -5.47 17.86
CA ALA A 644 15.52 -5.14 19.24
C ALA A 644 14.28 -4.24 19.29
N ARG A 645 14.10 -3.35 18.30
CA ARG A 645 12.94 -2.44 18.18
C ARG A 645 11.71 -3.19 17.66
N ASP A 646 11.87 -3.96 16.58
CA ASP A 646 10.84 -4.82 15.98
C ASP A 646 10.29 -5.81 17.04
N GLY A 647 11.18 -6.35 17.89
CA GLY A 647 10.82 -7.23 19.01
C GLY A 647 10.15 -6.54 20.21
N ALA A 648 10.30 -5.22 20.37
CA ALA A 648 9.67 -4.45 21.45
C ALA A 648 8.26 -3.93 21.06
N ALA A 649 7.99 -3.73 19.78
CA ALA A 649 6.70 -3.25 19.28
C ALA A 649 5.56 -4.29 19.34
N ALA A 650 5.89 -5.58 19.55
CA ALA A 650 4.94 -6.70 19.54
C ALA A 650 4.01 -6.82 20.78
N GLY A 651 3.67 -5.69 21.42
CA GLY A 651 2.71 -5.62 22.53
C GLY A 651 1.25 -5.51 22.04
N PRO A 652 0.29 -6.23 22.64
CA PRO A 652 -1.08 -6.31 22.09
C PRO A 652 -1.93 -5.04 22.26
N ASP A 653 -1.55 -4.14 23.16
CA ASP A 653 -2.48 -3.11 23.69
C ASP A 653 -2.38 -1.73 23.02
N GLY A 654 -1.46 -1.56 22.07
CA GLY A 654 -1.50 -0.47 21.08
C GLY A 654 -1.38 0.97 21.61
N GLY A 655 -0.92 1.16 22.85
CA GLY A 655 -0.65 2.48 23.45
C GLY A 655 0.68 3.07 22.99
N VAL A 656 0.71 4.37 22.72
CA VAL A 656 1.95 5.11 22.44
C VAL A 656 2.60 5.48 23.76
N THR A 657 3.72 4.83 24.09
CA THR A 657 4.57 5.21 25.23
C THR A 657 5.48 6.37 24.85
N GLY A 658 5.36 7.49 25.58
CA GLY A 658 6.42 8.49 25.62
C GLY A 658 7.62 7.98 26.45
N PRO A 659 8.81 8.59 26.30
CA PRO A 659 10.01 8.19 27.05
C PRO A 659 9.90 8.43 28.57
N ASP A 660 8.87 9.16 29.01
CA ASP A 660 8.59 9.56 30.39
C ASP A 660 7.95 8.43 31.24
N GLY A 661 7.43 7.37 30.62
CA GLY A 661 6.95 6.15 31.31
C GLY A 661 5.55 6.19 31.93
N GLU A 662 4.87 7.34 31.97
CA GLU A 662 3.46 7.43 32.41
C GLU A 662 2.48 7.22 31.25
N GLY A 663 1.57 6.25 31.40
CA GLY A 663 0.47 6.00 30.46
C GLY A 663 -0.85 5.82 31.21
N THR A 664 -1.88 6.58 30.83
CA THR A 664 -3.21 6.50 31.46
C THR A 664 -4.13 5.56 30.70
N SER A 665 -4.65 4.53 31.38
CA SER A 665 -5.74 3.69 30.86
C SER A 665 -7.07 4.46 30.82
N PRO A 666 -8.02 4.15 29.91
CA PRO A 666 -9.34 4.81 29.86
C PRO A 666 -10.15 4.77 31.17
N ASP A 667 -9.86 3.80 32.05
CA ASP A 667 -10.55 3.61 33.33
C ASP A 667 -9.93 4.40 34.50
N GLY A 668 -8.83 5.15 34.26
CA GLY A 668 -8.30 6.15 35.20
C GLY A 668 -7.34 5.63 36.28
N GLU A 669 -6.96 4.35 36.27
CA GLU A 669 -5.89 3.83 37.13
C GLU A 669 -4.49 4.15 36.57
N VAL A 670 -3.55 4.43 37.47
CA VAL A 670 -2.13 4.67 37.19
C VAL A 670 -1.30 3.65 37.96
N SER A 671 -0.37 2.98 37.29
CA SER A 671 0.51 1.96 37.88
C SER A 671 1.99 2.26 37.61
N GLY A 672 2.72 2.60 38.67
CA GLY A 672 4.18 2.71 38.65
C GLY A 672 4.88 1.34 38.71
N PRO A 673 6.19 1.27 38.43
CA PRO A 673 6.93 0.01 38.31
C PRO A 673 7.03 -0.81 39.62
N ASP A 674 6.74 -0.20 40.77
CA ASP A 674 6.91 -0.82 42.09
C ASP A 674 5.64 -1.53 42.60
N GLY A 675 4.51 -1.45 41.87
CA GLY A 675 3.33 -2.29 42.09
C GLY A 675 2.40 -1.90 43.25
N GLU A 676 2.52 -0.69 43.81
CA GLU A 676 1.64 -0.19 44.87
C GLU A 676 0.43 0.58 44.29
N VAL A 677 -0.79 0.17 44.68
CA VAL A 677 -2.05 0.76 44.22
C VAL A 677 -2.66 1.61 45.35
N THR A 678 -2.95 2.88 45.08
CA THR A 678 -3.61 3.78 46.04
C THR A 678 -4.90 4.35 45.46
N GLY A 679 -6.03 3.97 46.06
CA GLY A 679 -7.34 4.53 45.75
C GLY A 679 -7.60 5.84 46.52
N PRO A 680 -8.43 6.76 45.98
CA PRO A 680 -8.66 8.07 46.59
C PRO A 680 -9.72 8.03 47.70
N ASP A 681 -9.29 7.85 48.95
CA ASP A 681 -10.01 8.33 50.14
C ASP A 681 -9.01 8.48 51.30
N GLY A 682 -8.78 9.71 51.77
CA GLY A 682 -7.66 10.03 52.66
C GLY A 682 -8.07 10.42 54.08
N GLU A 683 -7.80 9.55 55.05
CA GLU A 683 -7.51 9.95 56.44
C GLU A 683 -6.29 9.18 56.97
N ALA A 684 -5.52 9.81 57.87
CA ALA A 684 -4.22 9.30 58.32
C ALA A 684 -4.24 8.78 59.77
N SER A 685 -3.52 7.69 60.03
CA SER A 685 -3.13 7.22 61.37
C SER A 685 -1.90 6.31 61.30
N GLN A 686 -1.13 6.24 62.39
CA GLN A 686 0.22 5.65 62.42
C GLN A 686 0.29 4.16 62.87
N PRO A 687 1.39 3.45 62.54
CA PRO A 687 1.61 2.00 62.81
C PRO A 687 2.03 1.73 64.29
N PRO A 688 2.34 0.49 64.80
CA PRO A 688 2.92 -0.68 64.10
C PRO A 688 2.53 -2.11 64.58
N ALA A 689 3.08 -3.15 63.93
CA ALA A 689 3.91 -4.19 64.58
C ALA A 689 4.34 -5.36 63.65
N ASP A 690 5.59 -5.79 63.87
CA ASP A 690 6.37 -6.93 63.35
C ASP A 690 5.70 -8.33 63.28
N GLY A 691 6.28 -9.27 62.51
CA GLY A 691 6.09 -10.72 62.75
C GLY A 691 6.44 -11.71 61.62
N ALA A 692 7.68 -12.20 61.58
CA ALA A 692 8.17 -13.21 60.61
C ALA A 692 7.54 -14.63 60.75
N GLY A 693 7.58 -15.47 59.68
CA GLY A 693 7.22 -16.90 59.81
C GLY A 693 7.16 -17.80 58.55
N THR A 694 8.32 -18.20 58.01
CA THR A 694 8.68 -19.51 57.36
C THR A 694 7.66 -20.41 56.58
N THR A 695 8.18 -20.95 55.46
CA THR A 695 7.72 -22.10 54.62
C THR A 695 7.70 -23.48 55.33
N PRO A 696 7.33 -24.65 54.73
CA PRO A 696 6.87 -24.97 53.34
C PRO A 696 5.65 -25.97 53.19
N SER A 697 5.31 -26.29 51.92
CA SER A 697 4.67 -27.49 51.26
C SER A 697 4.50 -28.84 52.02
N PRO A 698 3.70 -29.85 51.54
CA PRO A 698 3.05 -30.02 50.21
C PRO A 698 1.60 -30.63 50.20
N ALA A 699 1.17 -31.19 49.05
CA ALA A 699 -0.11 -31.90 48.74
C ALA A 699 -0.11 -33.41 49.23
N PRO A 700 -0.93 -34.42 48.78
CA PRO A 700 -1.88 -34.52 47.62
C PRO A 700 -3.14 -35.48 47.71
N THR A 701 -3.81 -35.69 46.55
CA THR A 701 -4.46 -36.94 46.01
C THR A 701 -5.91 -37.43 46.34
N VAL A 702 -6.42 -38.28 45.40
CA VAL A 702 -7.58 -39.23 45.43
C VAL A 702 -9.01 -38.65 45.17
N VAL A 703 -10.01 -39.36 44.60
CA VAL A 703 -10.22 -39.95 43.23
C VAL A 703 -11.58 -40.73 43.16
N ALA A 704 -12.39 -40.48 42.10
CA ALA A 704 -13.43 -41.33 41.46
C ALA A 704 -14.79 -41.76 42.11
N SER A 705 -15.90 -41.39 41.41
CA SER A 705 -17.05 -42.26 40.96
C SER A 705 -18.14 -42.80 41.95
N PRO A 706 -19.35 -43.25 41.50
CA PRO A 706 -20.18 -42.89 40.32
C PRO A 706 -21.75 -42.78 40.57
N ARG A 707 -22.52 -42.67 39.46
CA ARG A 707 -24.00 -42.69 39.16
C ARG A 707 -24.86 -43.88 39.75
N PRO A 708 -26.23 -44.06 39.53
CA PRO A 708 -27.22 -43.47 38.56
C PRO A 708 -28.73 -43.26 39.01
N THR A 709 -29.63 -42.96 38.03
CA THR A 709 -31.14 -43.10 37.97
C THR A 709 -32.03 -41.89 38.42
N ALA A 710 -33.28 -41.61 37.95
CA ALA A 710 -34.25 -42.27 37.03
C ALA A 710 -35.18 -41.28 36.23
N ARG A 711 -36.23 -41.77 35.51
CA ARG A 711 -37.31 -41.05 34.73
C ARG A 711 -38.70 -41.73 35.01
N PRO A 712 -39.94 -41.28 34.61
CA PRO A 712 -40.44 -41.20 33.20
C PRO A 712 -41.69 -40.27 32.88
N THR A 713 -42.28 -40.38 31.66
CA THR A 713 -43.67 -40.01 31.19
C THR A 713 -44.12 -38.52 31.10
N SER A 714 -45.09 -38.05 30.26
CA SER A 714 -45.95 -38.61 29.16
C SER A 714 -46.43 -37.52 28.14
N SER A 715 -47.34 -37.83 27.18
CA SER A 715 -47.94 -36.94 26.13
C SER A 715 -49.42 -37.34 25.84
N PRO A 716 -50.31 -36.55 25.15
CA PRO A 716 -50.40 -36.49 23.67
C PRO A 716 -51.04 -35.20 23.03
N SER A 717 -51.39 -35.22 21.72
CA SER A 717 -52.06 -34.16 20.89
C SER A 717 -53.60 -34.43 20.70
N PRO A 718 -54.47 -33.69 19.94
CA PRO A 718 -54.33 -33.19 18.53
C PRO A 718 -55.02 -31.82 18.18
N SER A 719 -55.19 -31.50 16.87
CA SER A 719 -55.79 -30.27 16.26
C SER A 719 -57.33 -30.37 15.97
N PRO A 720 -58.04 -29.29 15.53
CA PRO A 720 -58.11 -28.87 14.10
C PRO A 720 -58.39 -27.36 13.79
N SER A 721 -58.49 -26.98 12.50
CA SER A 721 -58.83 -25.64 11.94
C SER A 721 -60.36 -25.46 11.66
N PRO A 722 -60.88 -24.28 11.19
CA PRO A 722 -61.01 -24.04 9.72
C PRO A 722 -61.16 -22.58 9.19
N THR A 723 -60.98 -22.38 7.86
CA THR A 723 -61.59 -21.33 6.94
C THR A 723 -61.35 -19.82 7.21
N ALA A 724 -61.34 -18.88 6.23
CA ALA A 724 -61.36 -18.81 4.75
C ALA A 724 -60.87 -17.37 4.34
N GLY A 725 -60.79 -16.87 3.08
CA GLY A 725 -61.16 -17.35 1.73
C GLY A 725 -60.92 -16.24 0.65
N SER A 726 -61.31 -16.49 -0.61
CA SER A 726 -61.15 -15.65 -1.84
C SER A 726 -59.69 -15.36 -2.30
N THR A 727 -59.21 -15.49 -3.54
CA THR A 727 -59.68 -15.60 -4.96
C THR A 727 -59.68 -14.31 -5.79
N LEU A 728 -58.74 -14.20 -6.74
CA LEU A 728 -58.99 -13.77 -8.13
C LEU A 728 -57.80 -14.10 -9.04
N GLU A 729 -58.08 -14.47 -10.29
CA GLU A 729 -57.10 -14.69 -11.36
C GLU A 729 -56.84 -13.40 -12.15
N THR A 730 -55.74 -13.30 -12.90
CA THR A 730 -55.82 -13.32 -14.39
C THR A 730 -54.45 -13.22 -15.11
N THR A 731 -54.31 -14.05 -16.16
CA THR A 731 -53.55 -13.87 -17.42
C THR A 731 -52.13 -13.27 -17.42
N ALA A 732 -51.16 -14.08 -17.87
CA ALA A 732 -49.97 -13.59 -18.56
C ALA A 732 -50.25 -13.37 -20.08
N PRO A 733 -49.57 -12.42 -20.75
CA PRO A 733 -49.67 -12.25 -22.19
C PRO A 733 -48.77 -13.24 -22.96
N THR A 734 -49.31 -13.81 -24.03
CA THR A 734 -48.52 -14.47 -25.09
C THR A 734 -48.68 -13.72 -26.40
N CYS A 735 -47.68 -13.80 -27.28
CA CYS A 735 -47.78 -13.34 -28.67
C CYS A 735 -47.04 -14.32 -29.60
N LYS A 736 -47.62 -14.54 -30.79
CA LYS A 736 -47.06 -15.34 -31.88
C LYS A 736 -47.16 -14.55 -33.19
N PRO A 737 -46.41 -14.94 -34.25
CA PRO A 737 -45.97 -13.99 -35.26
C PRO A 737 -47.01 -13.66 -36.34
N GLY A 738 -46.94 -12.43 -36.84
CA GLY A 738 -47.32 -12.06 -38.20
C GLY A 738 -46.06 -11.62 -38.97
N GLY A 739 -46.02 -11.78 -40.29
CA GLY A 739 -44.80 -11.53 -41.07
C GLY A 739 -45.04 -10.88 -42.43
N GLY A 740 -43.94 -10.44 -43.05
CA GLY A 740 -43.87 -10.15 -44.48
C GLY A 740 -44.00 -8.68 -44.88
N LYS A 741 -42.86 -7.99 -44.97
CA LYS A 741 -42.28 -7.62 -46.27
C LYS A 741 -40.81 -7.18 -46.13
N GLN A 742 -40.08 -7.25 -47.23
CA GLN A 742 -38.71 -6.74 -47.37
C GLN A 742 -38.76 -5.26 -47.80
N ASP A 743 -37.78 -4.47 -47.39
CA ASP A 743 -36.98 -3.59 -48.27
C ASP A 743 -35.73 -3.12 -47.51
N ALA A 744 -34.72 -2.59 -48.22
CA ALA A 744 -33.35 -2.50 -47.71
C ALA A 744 -32.80 -1.07 -47.59
N SER A 745 -32.41 -0.68 -46.37
CA SER A 745 -31.42 0.37 -46.07
C SER A 745 -30.89 0.17 -44.62
N GLY A 746 -29.64 0.56 -44.37
CA GLY A 746 -28.94 0.26 -43.11
C GLY A 746 -29.11 1.29 -41.98
N ALA A 747 -28.43 1.01 -40.85
CA ALA A 747 -28.34 1.77 -39.60
C ALA A 747 -29.57 1.71 -38.65
N PRO A 748 -29.46 1.03 -37.48
CA PRO A 748 -30.41 1.15 -36.38
C PRO A 748 -30.19 2.46 -35.58
N PRO A 749 -31.25 3.24 -35.25
CA PRO A 749 -31.14 4.41 -34.37
C PRO A 749 -31.15 4.02 -32.88
N GLY A 750 -30.57 4.88 -32.04
CA GLY A 750 -30.52 4.67 -30.59
C GLY A 750 -31.84 4.97 -29.87
N HIS A 751 -32.26 4.09 -28.96
CA HIS A 751 -33.44 4.30 -28.12
C HIS A 751 -33.07 4.94 -26.76
N ARG A 752 -33.69 6.09 -26.45
CA ARG A 752 -33.80 6.62 -25.09
C ARG A 752 -35.19 6.36 -24.55
N CYS A 753 -35.31 5.56 -23.50
CA CYS A 753 -36.54 5.47 -22.71
C CYS A 753 -36.53 6.54 -21.61
N ARG A 754 -37.62 7.31 -21.49
CA ARG A 754 -37.91 8.09 -20.28
C ARG A 754 -38.61 7.19 -19.28
N VAL A 755 -38.23 7.30 -18.00
CA VAL A 755 -39.12 6.97 -16.88
C VAL A 755 -40.04 8.18 -16.65
N ALA A 756 -41.25 7.94 -16.15
CA ALA A 756 -42.17 8.98 -15.71
C ALA A 756 -42.38 8.85 -14.20
N ASP A 757 -42.39 10.01 -13.53
CA ASP A 757 -42.84 10.37 -12.18
C ASP A 757 -42.98 9.24 -11.13
#